data_AF-A0A9D2J3F8-F1
#
_entry.id   AF-A0A9D2J3F8-F1
#
_cell.length_a   1.000
_cell.length_b   1.000
_cell.length_c   1.000
_cell.angle_alpha   90.00
_cell.angle_beta   90.00
_cell.angle_gamma   90.00
#
_symmetry.space_group_name_H-M   'P 1'
#
loop_
_entity.id
_entity.type
_entity.pdbx_description
1 polymer ?
#
loop_
_entity_poly.entity_id
_entity_poly.type
_entity_poly.pdbx_seq_one_letter_code
_entity_poly.pdbx_strand_id
1 'polypeptide(L)'
;MRTRQRLRIAALTLALGLTAPLVSTGGTATAEATTGTGPVVYVATDGDDANPGTLAEPFATITAARDALAGRTSAEEVGTVWIRGGQYTLNEAITLSGEENSWVTYGAYRGEDVHLTGAHHLPTEDWDRLGDLSEDELSQTALSSHSRLPENVRDDVWVYDLGEADVNPGTLYKNGFNWVPQPFAPELTVDGGLQTLAQYPNEGDCSTTETECHLWGTGDKWGADGTEDLIQVDLDERFGLQDDWQTSGTTPRSQFEDKKQTREDPDTWSLEEMYRMTPSIFEVGGRLLDGDRYQTWAPETVPTVEDAGTRGFDEYSDIPVQADPAWIEDIDNSQYETEGWLSGYLGNNYAVDMVRILSWDGTTMYTKYPSMYIPQDEWTKVTAINILSELDVAGEYYIDRYDGNDVLYYLPEDGTIEGHDISLSTFDDNFFRLEGTSGVTLRGLTMTDSLTSGVQLLDAHDTLVDGVEIANVSMDAVRIGETTESITAMPDYEAVRGGTGNVVQNSYLHDLGGGGVLLGGGDRDTLEPGNNVARHNEIARFSRLATYTPAGYLYGVGNTFEYNEVYDAPHMAIQIMGNDMQITNNYFHDLVLNAGDQGVIYTGRDYTYLGNEVAYNLFEGIGGSNDAFYMDDGASGMRFHHNVVKDAHSGLYFQSGHSNTANDNVFINVGRTGHDRQYALDGEPGLPVSNAWVVHSRFNAFLDVREGEKYSATPEIVQTWHDHYTSGEHSYTDGEPILFPEIEDWYIPRVSETGEECLPEDYAVDATNGCSRATVWEDPNSLYVPARVEIDHSVIIDGGEYAPSTAHFSEPAAEYTLSTWSEKINTNLVQPESTEAAGFDLDTMQFTEAGQVAESFGTEWVQTWNSLVSRDGIGRPEAGDATELWQTVSQAEEVLATDPDEDTAALEEALSHAIEVGGRTDAGQAEIDEAVQALRAELEALLPPAPGTPVLSDDNAHDGLRGSAYTVTANLWWGQNGTSFRLFENGELIAEEELSDDTPHAQEVQVPIEGRANGEYTYTCELVNAGGVTECEAHTVVVDAAAPGTPVLSHDNWDGDGDFTLRADLWWGTNATSWTLTEDGEQIDTGELTDHTPRAQQVEIPVTGAESGSRTYVITFSNELGSTDSEELTVTVD
;
A
#
# COMPACT_ATOMS: atom_id res chain seq x y z
N MET A 1 10.61 -26.05 69.21
CA MET A 1 11.83 -26.20 70.04
C MET A 1 12.77 -25.06 69.70
N ARG A 2 13.04 -24.19 70.68
CA ARG A 2 14.22 -23.30 70.84
C ARG A 2 14.92 -22.65 69.62
N THR A 3 14.65 -21.35 69.47
CA THR A 3 15.62 -20.22 69.53
C THR A 3 16.73 -20.11 68.47
N ARG A 4 16.76 -18.97 67.74
CA ARG A 4 17.69 -17.84 68.01
C ARG A 4 17.40 -16.59 67.15
N GLN A 5 16.79 -15.60 67.80
CA GLN A 5 17.01 -14.16 67.54
C GLN A 5 18.33 -13.70 68.19
N ARG A 6 18.95 -12.67 67.61
CA ARG A 6 19.53 -11.46 68.26
C ARG A 6 19.82 -10.42 67.15
N LEU A 7 19.04 -9.34 67.03
CA LEU A 7 19.12 -8.03 67.73
C LEU A 7 20.39 -7.23 67.39
N ARG A 8 20.42 -5.91 67.15
CA ARG A 8 19.49 -4.76 66.97
C ARG A 8 20.41 -3.49 66.94
N ILE A 9 19.85 -2.30 66.68
CA ILE A 9 20.36 -0.91 66.95
C ILE A 9 20.98 -0.26 65.69
N ALA A 10 20.63 0.93 65.18
CA ALA A 10 19.86 2.08 65.70
C ALA A 10 19.36 3.03 64.56
N ALA A 11 18.25 3.72 64.88
CA ALA A 11 17.94 5.14 64.70
C ALA A 11 17.89 5.81 63.31
N LEU A 12 16.64 6.14 62.95
CA LEU A 12 16.15 7.25 62.12
C LEU A 12 16.99 8.54 62.15
N THR A 13 17.18 9.14 60.98
CA THR A 13 16.93 10.58 60.78
C THR A 13 16.54 10.86 59.32
N LEU A 14 15.46 11.62 59.15
CA LEU A 14 14.83 12.09 57.91
C LEU A 14 15.80 12.64 56.85
N ALA A 15 15.56 12.26 55.60
CA ALA A 15 15.68 13.16 54.45
C ALA A 15 14.53 12.83 53.48
N LEU A 16 13.62 13.78 53.29
CA LEU A 16 12.61 13.74 52.25
C LEU A 16 13.30 13.79 50.88
N GLY A 17 13.02 12.81 50.04
CA GLY A 17 13.16 12.90 48.60
C GLY A 17 11.91 12.23 48.02
N LEU A 18 11.00 13.05 47.50
CA LEU A 18 9.88 12.58 46.69
C LEU A 18 10.46 11.74 45.54
N THR A 19 10.13 10.46 45.52
CA THR A 19 10.14 9.67 44.29
C THR A 19 8.68 9.42 44.00
N ALA A 20 8.13 10.25 43.10
CA ALA A 20 6.94 9.86 42.39
C ALA A 20 7.29 8.56 41.65
N PRO A 21 6.43 7.52 41.68
CA PRO A 21 6.56 6.46 40.71
C PRO A 21 6.40 7.13 39.34
N LEU A 22 7.38 6.94 38.44
CA LEU A 22 7.15 7.21 37.04
C LEU A 22 5.95 6.33 36.64
N VAL A 23 4.84 7.00 36.36
CA VAL A 23 3.77 6.44 35.56
C VAL A 23 4.40 6.15 34.21
N SER A 24 4.48 4.86 33.87
CA SER A 24 4.70 4.41 32.52
C SER A 24 3.52 4.93 31.71
N THR A 25 3.73 5.95 30.89
CA THR A 25 2.80 6.25 29.79
C THR A 25 2.74 5.00 28.93
N GLY A 26 1.56 4.41 28.79
CA GLY A 26 1.30 3.19 28.02
C GLY A 26 1.45 3.43 26.52
N GLY A 27 2.67 3.75 26.07
CA GLY A 27 3.03 3.52 24.68
C GLY A 27 3.15 2.01 24.48
N THR A 28 2.38 1.47 23.53
CA THR A 28 2.66 0.19 22.90
C THR A 28 4.16 0.16 22.53
N ALA A 29 4.87 -0.89 22.96
CA ALA A 29 6.29 -1.01 22.66
C ALA A 29 6.47 -0.93 21.13
N THR A 30 7.38 -0.10 20.66
CA THR A 30 7.78 -0.11 19.26
C THR A 30 8.29 -1.52 18.95
N ALA A 31 7.60 -2.25 18.07
CA ALA A 31 8.17 -3.43 17.46
C ALA A 31 9.37 -2.97 16.63
N GLU A 32 10.55 -2.99 17.23
CA GLU A 32 11.78 -2.59 16.56
C GLU A 32 12.19 -3.70 15.58
N ALA A 33 12.50 -3.26 14.37
CA ALA A 33 13.26 -4.02 13.40
C ALA A 33 14.47 -4.70 14.06
N THR A 34 14.46 -6.01 14.23
CA THR A 34 15.69 -6.70 14.64
C THR A 34 16.65 -6.70 13.44
N THR A 35 17.78 -5.99 13.59
CA THR A 35 18.89 -6.09 12.63
C THR A 35 19.49 -7.50 12.73
N GLY A 36 19.50 -8.23 11.62
CA GLY A 36 19.87 -9.65 11.60
C GLY A 36 21.32 -9.88 12.05
N THR A 37 21.49 -10.53 13.20
CA THR A 37 22.78 -11.04 13.71
C THR A 37 23.10 -12.43 13.16
N GLY A 38 22.15 -13.06 12.48
CA GLY A 38 22.20 -14.42 11.95
C GLY A 38 22.64 -14.50 10.48
N PRO A 39 22.33 -15.62 9.80
CA PRO A 39 22.72 -15.84 8.40
C PRO A 39 22.02 -14.87 7.43
N VAL A 40 22.79 -14.35 6.47
CA VAL A 40 22.30 -13.45 5.40
C VAL A 40 22.36 -14.16 4.05
N VAL A 41 21.28 -14.09 3.28
CA VAL A 41 21.20 -14.56 1.89
C VAL A 41 20.57 -13.51 0.97
N TYR A 42 20.81 -13.65 -0.34
CA TYR A 42 20.38 -12.69 -1.34
C TYR A 42 19.56 -13.36 -2.44
N VAL A 43 18.55 -12.63 -2.94
CA VAL A 43 17.68 -13.01 -4.07
C VAL A 43 17.78 -11.93 -5.15
N ALA A 44 17.91 -12.32 -6.42
CA ALA A 44 17.93 -11.38 -7.55
C ALA A 44 17.21 -11.97 -8.78
N THR A 45 16.64 -11.10 -9.62
CA THR A 45 15.93 -11.51 -10.86
C THR A 45 16.82 -12.22 -11.88
N ASP A 46 18.14 -12.01 -11.82
CA ASP A 46 19.16 -12.69 -12.63
C ASP A 46 19.90 -13.81 -11.88
N GLY A 47 19.40 -14.19 -10.70
CA GLY A 47 19.94 -15.26 -9.86
C GLY A 47 19.71 -16.68 -10.39
N ASP A 48 20.16 -17.68 -9.64
CA ASP A 48 19.92 -19.10 -9.90
C ASP A 48 19.70 -19.82 -8.56
N ASP A 49 18.64 -20.61 -8.43
CA ASP A 49 18.33 -21.34 -7.18
C ASP A 49 19.36 -22.43 -6.83
N ALA A 50 20.27 -22.76 -7.75
CA ALA A 50 21.44 -23.59 -7.48
C ALA A 50 22.61 -22.82 -6.82
N ASN A 51 22.56 -21.49 -6.77
CA ASN A 51 23.59 -20.65 -6.18
C ASN A 51 23.65 -20.79 -4.65
N PRO A 52 24.76 -20.37 -4.01
CA PRO A 52 24.87 -20.38 -2.54
C PRO A 52 24.08 -19.27 -1.82
N GLY A 53 23.43 -18.34 -2.55
CA GLY A 53 22.67 -17.23 -1.97
C GLY A 53 23.54 -16.07 -1.45
N THR A 54 24.73 -15.87 -2.03
CA THR A 54 25.60 -14.74 -1.68
C THR A 54 25.28 -13.52 -2.54
N LEU A 55 25.72 -12.32 -2.17
CA LEU A 55 25.48 -11.12 -2.98
C LEU A 55 26.00 -11.25 -4.43
N ALA A 56 27.10 -11.99 -4.65
CA ALA A 56 27.69 -12.21 -5.98
C ALA A 56 27.07 -13.40 -6.74
N GLU A 57 26.50 -14.36 -6.02
CA GLU A 57 25.81 -15.53 -6.57
C GLU A 57 24.49 -15.71 -5.80
N PRO A 58 23.46 -14.89 -6.10
CA PRO A 58 22.19 -14.87 -5.38
C PRO A 58 21.25 -15.99 -5.85
N PHE A 59 20.27 -16.35 -5.01
CA PHE A 59 19.14 -17.19 -5.43
C PHE A 59 18.27 -16.47 -6.46
N ALA A 60 17.51 -17.22 -7.27
CA ALA A 60 16.52 -16.64 -8.17
C ALA A 60 15.19 -16.38 -7.45
N THR A 61 14.83 -17.22 -6.48
CA THR A 61 13.52 -17.18 -5.81
C THR A 61 13.63 -16.94 -4.30
N ILE A 62 12.60 -16.26 -3.76
CA ILE A 62 12.45 -16.06 -2.31
C ILE A 62 12.22 -17.40 -1.60
N THR A 63 11.54 -18.33 -2.24
CA THR A 63 11.32 -19.71 -1.76
C THR A 63 12.64 -20.45 -1.53
N ALA A 64 13.61 -20.35 -2.45
CA ALA A 64 14.93 -20.95 -2.27
C ALA A 64 15.70 -20.30 -1.11
N ALA A 65 15.60 -18.98 -0.95
CA ALA A 65 16.21 -18.27 0.18
C ALA A 65 15.59 -18.66 1.53
N ARG A 66 14.26 -18.79 1.62
CA ARG A 66 13.55 -19.35 2.78
C ARG A 66 14.11 -20.72 3.14
N ASP A 67 14.12 -21.64 2.16
CA ASP A 67 14.56 -23.02 2.38
C ASP A 67 16.03 -23.11 2.82
N ALA A 68 16.86 -22.18 2.35
CA ALA A 68 18.26 -22.09 2.76
C ALA A 68 18.41 -21.66 4.23
N LEU A 69 17.49 -20.87 4.78
CA LEU A 69 17.51 -20.40 6.17
C LEU A 69 16.70 -21.27 7.14
N ALA A 70 15.77 -22.09 6.65
CA ALA A 70 14.89 -22.91 7.47
C ALA A 70 15.66 -23.73 8.53
N GLY A 71 15.29 -23.55 9.80
CA GLY A 71 15.85 -24.20 10.97
C GLY A 71 17.25 -23.72 11.38
N ARG A 72 17.71 -22.58 10.87
CA ARG A 72 19.05 -22.01 11.12
C ARG A 72 19.03 -20.64 11.80
N THR A 73 17.87 -20.18 12.22
CA THR A 73 17.63 -18.86 12.81
C THR A 73 17.02 -18.99 14.20
N SER A 74 17.19 -17.95 15.02
CA SER A 74 16.58 -17.86 16.36
C SER A 74 16.40 -16.40 16.77
N ALA A 75 15.72 -16.15 17.88
CA ALA A 75 15.60 -14.81 18.47
C ALA A 75 16.95 -14.13 18.74
N GLU A 76 18.04 -14.90 18.96
CA GLU A 76 19.40 -14.37 19.14
C GLU A 76 20.21 -14.25 17.84
N GLU A 77 19.86 -15.04 16.82
CA GLU A 77 20.51 -15.11 15.50
C GLU A 77 19.45 -14.97 14.40
N VAL A 78 18.87 -13.77 14.28
CA VAL A 78 17.82 -13.44 13.29
C VAL A 78 18.42 -13.46 11.89
N GLY A 79 17.85 -14.26 10.99
CA GLY A 79 18.30 -14.36 9.60
C GLY A 79 17.81 -13.20 8.74
N THR A 80 18.44 -13.01 7.58
CA THR A 80 18.03 -11.97 6.63
C THR A 80 18.04 -12.48 5.19
N VAL A 81 16.95 -12.23 4.48
CA VAL A 81 16.80 -12.40 3.04
C VAL A 81 16.73 -11.01 2.42
N TRP A 82 17.82 -10.60 1.77
CA TRP A 82 17.86 -9.36 1.00
C TRP A 82 17.40 -9.62 -0.43
N ILE A 83 16.32 -8.97 -0.83
CA ILE A 83 15.77 -9.08 -2.17
C ILE A 83 16.26 -7.88 -2.98
N ARG A 84 16.91 -8.15 -4.12
CA ARG A 84 17.43 -7.13 -5.03
C ARG A 84 16.31 -6.56 -5.90
N GLY A 85 16.46 -5.32 -6.30
CA GLY A 85 15.47 -4.59 -7.07
C GLY A 85 15.09 -5.27 -8.39
N GLY A 86 13.81 -5.18 -8.74
CA GLY A 86 13.23 -5.82 -9.91
C GLY A 86 11.86 -6.42 -9.64
N GLN A 87 11.24 -6.89 -10.72
CA GLN A 87 9.92 -7.52 -10.70
C GLN A 87 10.03 -9.04 -10.58
N TYR A 88 9.28 -9.62 -9.65
CA TYR A 88 9.17 -11.05 -9.38
C TYR A 88 7.72 -11.49 -9.52
N THR A 89 7.40 -12.18 -10.63
CA THR A 89 6.05 -12.72 -10.86
C THR A 89 5.85 -13.99 -10.05
N LEU A 90 4.81 -14.02 -9.20
CA LEU A 90 4.46 -15.17 -8.38
C LEU A 90 3.43 -16.05 -9.09
N ASN A 91 3.59 -17.36 -8.94
CA ASN A 91 2.62 -18.38 -9.38
C ASN A 91 2.07 -19.20 -8.20
N GLU A 92 2.66 -19.05 -7.01
CA GLU A 92 2.25 -19.68 -5.76
C GLU A 92 2.67 -18.79 -4.58
N ALA A 93 1.98 -18.92 -3.44
CA ALA A 93 2.33 -18.17 -2.23
C ALA A 93 3.71 -18.53 -1.67
N ILE A 94 4.42 -17.53 -1.16
CA ILE A 94 5.61 -17.74 -0.33
C ILE A 94 5.14 -18.18 1.07
N THR A 95 5.04 -19.49 1.24
CA THR A 95 4.52 -20.09 2.49
C THR A 95 5.64 -20.29 3.52
N LEU A 96 5.49 -19.73 4.72
CA LEU A 96 6.36 -19.92 5.87
C LEU A 96 5.59 -20.71 6.93
N SER A 97 5.89 -22.00 7.09
CA SER A 97 5.18 -22.86 8.05
C SER A 97 6.08 -23.32 9.19
N GLY A 98 5.62 -23.17 10.42
CA GLY A 98 6.27 -23.66 11.63
C GLY A 98 7.49 -22.87 12.08
N GLU A 99 7.98 -23.23 13.26
CA GLU A 99 9.09 -22.55 13.94
C GLU A 99 10.42 -22.60 13.17
N GLU A 100 10.59 -23.54 12.24
CA GLU A 100 11.76 -23.58 11.36
C GLU A 100 11.88 -22.34 10.46
N ASN A 101 10.79 -21.63 10.18
CA ASN A 101 10.78 -20.43 9.34
C ASN A 101 10.70 -19.12 10.15
N SER A 102 10.82 -19.20 11.48
CA SER A 102 10.80 -18.07 12.40
C SER A 102 12.09 -17.24 12.38
N TRP A 103 12.04 -16.01 12.90
CA TRP A 103 13.18 -15.14 13.14
C TRP A 103 13.97 -14.80 11.86
N VAL A 104 13.24 -14.38 10.82
CA VAL A 104 13.80 -14.00 9.51
C VAL A 104 13.22 -12.67 9.05
N THR A 105 14.09 -11.77 8.60
CA THR A 105 13.69 -10.55 7.89
C THR A 105 13.78 -10.77 6.39
N TYR A 106 12.66 -10.61 5.68
CA TYR A 106 12.59 -10.51 4.23
C TYR A 106 12.45 -9.04 3.87
N GLY A 107 13.44 -8.46 3.21
CA GLY A 107 13.40 -7.03 2.91
C GLY A 107 14.11 -6.63 1.63
N ALA A 108 13.69 -5.48 1.08
CA ALA A 108 14.37 -4.86 -0.03
C ALA A 108 15.81 -4.47 0.34
N TYR A 109 16.76 -4.81 -0.53
CA TYR A 109 18.16 -4.49 -0.31
C TYR A 109 18.41 -2.99 -0.50
N ARG A 110 18.77 -2.27 0.57
CA ARG A 110 19.16 -0.85 0.52
C ARG A 110 18.13 0.08 -0.15
N GLY A 111 16.85 -0.18 0.06
CA GLY A 111 15.77 0.59 -0.56
C GLY A 111 15.67 0.44 -2.07
N GLU A 112 16.30 -0.58 -2.66
CA GLU A 112 16.03 -0.96 -4.05
C GLU A 112 14.54 -1.29 -4.22
N ASP A 113 13.97 -0.91 -5.37
CA ASP A 113 12.55 -1.12 -5.68
C ASP A 113 12.28 -2.60 -6.00
N VAL A 114 11.60 -3.30 -5.09
CA VAL A 114 11.27 -4.73 -5.19
C VAL A 114 9.77 -4.87 -5.37
N HIS A 115 9.37 -5.43 -6.52
CA HIS A 115 7.98 -5.58 -6.88
C HIS A 115 7.62 -7.07 -7.03
N LEU A 116 6.81 -7.60 -6.10
CA LEU A 116 6.23 -8.94 -6.18
C LEU A 116 4.84 -8.82 -6.79
N THR A 117 4.59 -9.44 -7.94
CA THR A 117 3.31 -9.27 -8.64
C THR A 117 2.70 -10.60 -9.05
N GLY A 118 1.37 -10.69 -8.98
CA GLY A 118 0.58 -11.76 -9.56
C GLY A 118 0.08 -11.50 -10.98
N ALA A 119 0.48 -10.39 -11.60
CA ALA A 119 0.08 -10.03 -12.96
C ALA A 119 1.03 -10.60 -14.02
N HIS A 120 0.42 -11.05 -15.12
CA HIS A 120 1.12 -11.46 -16.32
C HIS A 120 1.13 -10.31 -17.33
N HIS A 121 2.32 -9.90 -17.76
CA HIS A 121 2.47 -8.95 -18.87
C HIS A 121 1.96 -9.59 -20.19
N LEU A 122 1.18 -8.84 -20.95
CA LEU A 122 0.58 -9.25 -22.22
C LEU A 122 1.26 -8.48 -23.37
N PRO A 123 2.29 -9.06 -24.03
CA PRO A 123 3.11 -8.36 -25.00
C PRO A 123 2.29 -7.81 -26.15
N THR A 124 2.49 -6.53 -26.48
CA THR A 124 1.71 -5.81 -27.50
C THR A 124 1.78 -6.47 -28.89
N GLU A 125 2.84 -7.20 -29.22
CA GLU A 125 3.00 -7.91 -30.48
C GLU A 125 2.06 -9.11 -30.68
N ASP A 126 1.48 -9.63 -29.59
CA ASP A 126 0.63 -10.81 -29.59
C ASP A 126 -0.88 -10.45 -29.59
N TRP A 127 -1.20 -9.15 -29.66
CA TRP A 127 -2.57 -8.65 -29.79
C TRP A 127 -2.99 -8.52 -31.26
N ASP A 128 -4.22 -8.92 -31.56
CA ASP A 128 -4.84 -8.74 -32.87
C ASP A 128 -6.01 -7.75 -32.82
N ARG A 129 -6.03 -6.78 -33.73
CA ARG A 129 -7.18 -5.88 -33.88
C ARG A 129 -8.27 -6.57 -34.69
N LEU A 130 -9.48 -6.70 -34.13
CA LEU A 130 -10.59 -7.44 -34.76
C LEU A 130 -10.94 -6.91 -36.16
N GLY A 131 -10.90 -5.61 -36.38
CA GLY A 131 -11.19 -4.98 -37.68
C GLY A 131 -10.20 -5.35 -38.79
N ASP A 132 -9.02 -5.88 -38.43
CA ASP A 132 -7.96 -6.27 -39.37
C ASP A 132 -7.96 -7.79 -39.67
N LEU A 133 -8.74 -8.58 -38.93
CA LEU A 133 -8.89 -10.02 -39.13
C LEU A 133 -9.79 -10.36 -40.33
N SER A 134 -9.47 -11.46 -41.01
CA SER A 134 -10.28 -11.98 -42.12
C SER A 134 -11.53 -12.72 -41.65
N GLU A 135 -12.50 -12.91 -42.55
CA GLU A 135 -13.71 -13.72 -42.26
C GLU A 135 -13.37 -15.16 -41.82
N ASP A 136 -12.27 -15.74 -42.33
CA ASP A 136 -11.82 -17.08 -41.93
C ASP A 136 -11.27 -17.07 -40.50
N GLU A 137 -10.53 -16.01 -40.10
CA GLU A 137 -9.99 -15.84 -38.74
C GLU A 137 -11.11 -15.59 -37.72
N LEU A 138 -12.06 -14.69 -38.03
CA LEU A 138 -13.22 -14.44 -37.18
C LEU A 138 -14.14 -15.67 -37.02
N SER A 139 -14.09 -16.62 -37.96
CA SER A 139 -14.88 -17.86 -37.89
C SER A 139 -14.29 -18.94 -36.99
N GLN A 140 -13.11 -18.70 -36.41
CA GLN A 140 -12.49 -19.63 -35.46
C GLN A 140 -13.32 -19.77 -34.19
N THR A 141 -13.30 -20.96 -33.58
CA THR A 141 -14.10 -21.24 -32.38
C THR A 141 -13.76 -20.30 -31.22
N ALA A 142 -12.47 -20.02 -31.00
CA ALA A 142 -11.99 -19.10 -29.96
C ALA A 142 -12.59 -17.70 -30.06
N LEU A 143 -12.84 -17.22 -31.29
CA LEU A 143 -13.43 -15.89 -31.55
C LEU A 143 -14.94 -15.93 -31.78
N SER A 144 -15.60 -17.06 -31.52
CA SER A 144 -17.04 -17.23 -31.83
C SER A 144 -17.96 -16.20 -31.16
N SER A 145 -17.53 -15.61 -30.04
CA SER A 145 -18.23 -14.57 -29.29
C SER A 145 -18.21 -13.19 -29.96
N HIS A 146 -17.30 -12.94 -30.90
CA HIS A 146 -17.13 -11.64 -31.57
C HIS A 146 -18.42 -11.11 -32.23
N SER A 147 -19.36 -12.01 -32.58
CA SER A 147 -20.64 -11.67 -33.18
C SER A 147 -21.57 -10.89 -32.24
N ARG A 148 -21.34 -10.95 -30.93
CA ARG A 148 -22.11 -10.23 -29.89
C ARG A 148 -21.69 -8.77 -29.72
N LEU A 149 -20.46 -8.42 -30.10
CA LEU A 149 -19.93 -7.06 -29.99
C LEU A 149 -20.83 -6.02 -30.68
N PRO A 150 -21.01 -4.82 -30.10
CA PRO A 150 -21.71 -3.73 -30.74
C PRO A 150 -21.06 -3.34 -32.09
N GLU A 151 -21.90 -3.15 -33.11
CA GLU A 151 -21.44 -2.86 -34.48
C GLU A 151 -20.57 -1.61 -34.57
N ASN A 152 -20.73 -0.64 -33.67
CA ASN A 152 -20.03 0.63 -33.69
C ASN A 152 -18.62 0.59 -33.11
N VAL A 153 -18.25 -0.44 -32.33
CA VAL A 153 -16.91 -0.57 -31.74
C VAL A 153 -16.17 -1.81 -32.20
N ARG A 154 -16.84 -2.80 -32.81
CA ARG A 154 -16.25 -4.09 -33.19
C ARG A 154 -14.89 -3.97 -33.90
N ASP A 155 -14.76 -3.03 -34.83
CA ASP A 155 -13.53 -2.88 -35.64
C ASP A 155 -12.36 -2.27 -34.83
N ASP A 156 -12.65 -1.67 -33.68
CA ASP A 156 -11.70 -1.00 -32.79
C ASP A 156 -11.30 -1.84 -31.56
N VAL A 157 -11.98 -2.97 -31.34
CA VAL A 157 -11.65 -3.93 -30.28
C VAL A 157 -10.42 -4.75 -30.65
N TRP A 158 -9.57 -4.97 -29.67
CA TRP A 158 -8.40 -5.83 -29.74
C TRP A 158 -8.66 -7.12 -28.97
N VAL A 159 -8.07 -8.21 -29.46
CA VAL A 159 -8.14 -9.53 -28.84
C VAL A 159 -6.77 -10.08 -28.53
N TYR A 160 -6.69 -10.82 -27.42
CA TYR A 160 -5.52 -11.55 -26.99
C TYR A 160 -5.91 -12.98 -26.63
N ASP A 161 -5.23 -13.97 -27.22
CA ASP A 161 -5.46 -15.39 -26.94
C ASP A 161 -4.70 -15.80 -25.68
N LEU A 162 -5.40 -15.80 -24.53
CA LEU A 162 -4.81 -16.18 -23.24
C LEU A 162 -4.43 -17.66 -23.22
N GLY A 163 -5.21 -18.50 -23.90
CA GLY A 163 -4.96 -19.93 -24.03
C GLY A 163 -3.66 -20.23 -24.79
N GLU A 164 -3.38 -19.51 -25.88
CA GLU A 164 -2.10 -19.62 -26.61
C GLU A 164 -0.91 -19.10 -25.78
N ALA A 165 -1.14 -18.08 -24.95
CA ALA A 165 -0.14 -17.50 -24.07
C ALA A 165 0.10 -18.27 -22.75
N ASP A 166 -0.65 -19.36 -22.49
CA ASP A 166 -0.63 -20.12 -21.22
C ASP A 166 -0.96 -19.26 -19.99
N VAL A 167 -1.83 -18.26 -20.18
CA VAL A 167 -2.34 -17.38 -19.11
C VAL A 167 -3.72 -17.88 -18.67
N ASN A 168 -3.89 -18.14 -17.38
CA ASN A 168 -5.17 -18.61 -16.85
C ASN A 168 -6.23 -17.49 -16.94
N PRO A 169 -7.34 -17.66 -17.68
CA PRO A 169 -8.39 -16.65 -17.79
C PRO A 169 -9.21 -16.47 -16.49
N GLY A 170 -8.92 -17.24 -15.45
CA GLY A 170 -9.58 -17.21 -14.15
C GLY A 170 -11.04 -17.66 -14.21
N THR A 171 -11.81 -17.38 -13.17
CA THR A 171 -13.25 -17.68 -13.11
C THR A 171 -13.96 -16.57 -12.36
N LEU A 172 -15.12 -16.14 -12.87
CA LEU A 172 -15.97 -15.18 -12.17
C LEU A 172 -16.90 -15.94 -11.20
N TYR A 173 -16.51 -15.97 -9.93
CA TYR A 173 -17.22 -16.71 -8.88
C TYR A 173 -18.38 -15.91 -8.28
N LYS A 174 -19.30 -16.63 -7.62
CA LYS A 174 -20.35 -16.05 -6.78
C LYS A 174 -19.72 -15.50 -5.49
N ASN A 175 -19.58 -14.18 -5.39
CA ASN A 175 -19.15 -13.45 -4.19
C ASN A 175 -20.28 -12.56 -3.63
N GLY A 176 -20.15 -12.04 -2.41
CA GLY A 176 -21.14 -11.15 -1.79
C GLY A 176 -21.29 -11.33 -0.29
N PHE A 177 -22.19 -10.56 0.31
CA PHE A 177 -22.44 -10.53 1.75
C PHE A 177 -22.72 -11.92 2.35
N ASN A 178 -21.86 -12.35 3.29
CA ASN A 178 -21.86 -13.67 3.95
C ASN A 178 -21.81 -14.89 3.03
N TRP A 179 -21.22 -14.75 1.85
CA TRP A 179 -20.79 -15.90 1.07
C TRP A 179 -19.40 -16.35 1.51
N VAL A 180 -19.12 -17.64 1.34
CA VAL A 180 -17.74 -18.15 1.45
C VAL A 180 -16.90 -17.37 0.44
N PRO A 181 -15.86 -16.64 0.87
CA PRO A 181 -15.05 -15.84 -0.05
C PRO A 181 -14.47 -16.71 -1.15
N GLN A 182 -14.52 -16.23 -2.39
CA GLN A 182 -13.90 -16.85 -3.56
C GLN A 182 -12.99 -15.81 -4.22
N PRO A 183 -11.92 -16.23 -4.93
CA PRO A 183 -11.16 -15.32 -5.77
C PRO A 183 -12.08 -14.47 -6.66
N PHE A 184 -11.77 -13.19 -6.84
CA PHE A 184 -12.53 -12.36 -7.77
C PHE A 184 -12.08 -12.59 -9.22
N ALA A 185 -12.78 -11.97 -10.18
CA ALA A 185 -12.38 -12.11 -11.57
C ALA A 185 -11.03 -11.45 -11.83
N PRO A 186 -10.23 -12.00 -12.78
CA PRO A 186 -9.02 -11.34 -13.26
C PRO A 186 -9.25 -9.90 -13.68
N GLU A 187 -8.33 -9.05 -13.27
CA GLU A 187 -8.37 -7.60 -13.43
C GLU A 187 -7.32 -7.18 -14.48
N LEU A 188 -7.75 -6.47 -15.53
CA LEU A 188 -6.88 -5.95 -16.59
C LEU A 188 -6.35 -4.57 -16.19
N THR A 189 -5.04 -4.38 -16.31
CA THR A 189 -4.36 -3.10 -16.04
C THR A 189 -3.65 -2.61 -17.30
N VAL A 190 -3.74 -1.31 -17.57
CA VAL A 190 -3.06 -0.64 -18.68
C VAL A 190 -2.35 0.60 -18.14
N ASP A 191 -1.03 0.67 -18.31
CA ASP A 191 -0.16 1.73 -17.77
C ASP A 191 -0.35 1.98 -16.26
N GLY A 192 -0.60 0.90 -15.51
CA GLY A 192 -0.89 0.96 -14.07
C GLY A 192 -2.33 1.34 -13.70
N GLY A 193 -3.20 1.67 -14.67
CA GLY A 193 -4.61 1.96 -14.47
C GLY A 193 -5.51 0.73 -14.66
N LEU A 194 -6.37 0.45 -13.68
CA LEU A 194 -7.34 -0.63 -13.78
C LEU A 194 -8.41 -0.33 -14.85
N GLN A 195 -8.72 -1.33 -15.67
CA GLN A 195 -9.75 -1.28 -16.71
C GLN A 195 -11.10 -1.81 -16.19
N THR A 196 -12.19 -1.53 -16.90
CA THR A 196 -13.56 -1.86 -16.47
C THR A 196 -14.04 -3.13 -17.15
N LEU A 197 -14.64 -4.08 -16.42
CA LEU A 197 -15.33 -5.20 -17.06
C LEU A 197 -16.50 -4.67 -17.88
N ALA A 198 -16.68 -5.18 -19.10
CA ALA A 198 -17.78 -4.80 -19.97
C ALA A 198 -19.12 -4.88 -19.24
N GLN A 199 -19.80 -3.74 -19.13
CA GLN A 199 -20.91 -3.60 -18.19
C GLN A 199 -22.05 -2.72 -18.70
N TYR A 200 -23.20 -2.83 -18.03
CA TYR A 200 -24.32 -1.94 -18.27
C TYR A 200 -25.09 -1.60 -16.98
N PRO A 201 -25.41 -0.33 -16.75
CA PRO A 201 -24.91 0.84 -17.47
C PRO A 201 -23.40 1.04 -17.26
N ASN A 202 -22.78 1.82 -18.15
CA ASN A 202 -21.39 2.23 -17.96
C ASN A 202 -21.27 3.16 -16.76
N GLU A 203 -20.28 2.89 -15.91
CA GLU A 203 -19.95 3.74 -14.78
C GLU A 203 -19.29 5.04 -15.25
N GLY A 204 -19.55 6.12 -14.51
CA GLY A 204 -18.88 7.42 -14.62
C GLY A 204 -18.59 7.97 -13.22
N ASP A 205 -18.31 9.27 -13.08
CA ASP A 205 -18.11 9.97 -11.79
C ASP A 205 -19.42 10.12 -10.97
N CYS A 206 -20.17 9.02 -10.82
CA CYS A 206 -21.57 9.09 -10.43
C CYS A 206 -21.78 9.20 -8.92
N SER A 207 -22.69 10.08 -8.51
CA SER A 207 -23.15 10.15 -7.12
C SER A 207 -24.17 9.05 -6.77
N THR A 208 -24.54 8.93 -5.49
CA THR A 208 -25.42 7.86 -4.99
C THR A 208 -26.83 7.82 -5.59
N THR A 209 -27.32 8.92 -6.18
CA THR A 209 -28.69 9.08 -6.70
C THR A 209 -28.80 9.16 -8.22
N GLU A 210 -27.68 9.12 -8.94
CA GLU A 210 -27.67 9.23 -10.39
C GLU A 210 -28.16 7.93 -11.04
N THR A 211 -29.23 8.04 -11.84
CA THR A 211 -29.94 6.88 -12.37
C THR A 211 -29.31 6.32 -13.63
N GLU A 212 -28.41 7.07 -14.26
CA GLU A 212 -27.73 6.65 -15.49
C GLU A 212 -26.70 5.55 -15.28
N CYS A 213 -26.17 5.38 -14.06
CA CYS A 213 -24.99 4.54 -13.79
C CYS A 213 -25.31 3.17 -13.18
N HIS A 214 -26.54 2.94 -12.75
CA HIS A 214 -26.97 1.66 -12.17
C HIS A 214 -28.36 1.28 -12.69
N LEU A 215 -28.65 -0.01 -12.74
CA LEU A 215 -30.00 -0.54 -12.88
C LEU A 215 -30.71 -0.44 -11.53
N TRP A 216 -31.94 0.06 -11.56
CA TRP A 216 -32.75 0.28 -10.37
C TRP A 216 -34.02 -0.57 -10.40
N GLY A 217 -34.50 -0.93 -9.21
CA GLY A 217 -35.92 -1.17 -9.03
C GLY A 217 -36.66 0.18 -9.01
N THR A 218 -37.34 0.52 -7.91
CA THR A 218 -38.02 1.83 -7.80
C THR A 218 -37.07 2.94 -7.37
N GLY A 219 -35.89 2.62 -6.80
CA GLY A 219 -34.89 3.59 -6.34
C GLY A 219 -35.24 4.34 -5.05
N ASP A 220 -36.39 4.03 -4.44
CA ASP A 220 -36.96 4.76 -3.31
C ASP A 220 -36.01 4.84 -2.10
N LYS A 221 -35.32 3.73 -1.76
CA LYS A 221 -34.41 3.70 -0.61
C LYS A 221 -33.24 4.68 -0.76
N TRP A 222 -32.79 4.86 -1.98
CA TRP A 222 -31.60 5.64 -2.31
C TRP A 222 -31.93 7.10 -2.54
N GLY A 223 -33.21 7.48 -2.52
CA GLY A 223 -33.66 8.82 -2.88
C GLY A 223 -33.41 9.16 -4.35
N ALA A 224 -33.32 8.14 -5.21
CA ALA A 224 -33.16 8.26 -6.64
C ALA A 224 -34.53 8.18 -7.34
N ASP A 225 -34.72 8.92 -8.43
CA ASP A 225 -35.91 8.81 -9.30
C ASP A 225 -35.79 7.53 -10.14
N GLY A 226 -35.96 6.35 -9.52
CA GLY A 226 -35.64 5.06 -10.11
C GLY A 226 -36.28 4.81 -11.48
N THR A 227 -35.55 4.07 -12.31
CA THR A 227 -35.88 3.78 -13.70
C THR A 227 -36.78 2.56 -13.87
N GLU A 228 -37.05 1.81 -12.80
CA GLU A 228 -37.83 0.56 -12.82
C GLU A 228 -37.28 -0.46 -13.83
N ASP A 229 -35.94 -0.54 -13.94
CA ASP A 229 -35.25 -1.46 -14.85
C ASP A 229 -35.41 -2.92 -14.40
N LEU A 230 -35.34 -3.16 -13.09
CA LEU A 230 -35.38 -4.49 -12.47
C LEU A 230 -36.35 -4.50 -11.28
N ILE A 231 -37.58 -4.93 -11.52
CA ILE A 231 -38.62 -5.06 -10.50
C ILE A 231 -38.62 -6.50 -9.98
N GLN A 232 -38.80 -6.71 -8.69
CA GLN A 232 -38.98 -8.07 -8.17
C GLN A 232 -40.34 -8.63 -8.55
N VAL A 233 -40.39 -9.91 -8.93
CA VAL A 233 -41.67 -10.60 -9.11
C VAL A 233 -42.41 -10.62 -7.77
N ASP A 234 -43.74 -10.43 -7.79
CA ASP A 234 -44.63 -10.32 -6.62
C ASP A 234 -44.20 -11.26 -5.47
N LEU A 235 -43.51 -10.67 -4.48
CA LEU A 235 -42.92 -11.40 -3.36
C LEU A 235 -43.99 -12.03 -2.49
N ASP A 236 -45.15 -11.37 -2.35
CA ASP A 236 -46.27 -11.87 -1.56
C ASP A 236 -46.93 -13.08 -2.24
N GLU A 237 -47.08 -13.04 -3.56
CA GLU A 237 -47.56 -14.18 -4.35
C GLU A 237 -46.56 -15.35 -4.33
N ARG A 238 -45.25 -15.04 -4.34
CA ARG A 238 -44.18 -16.05 -4.39
C ARG A 238 -43.90 -16.70 -3.04
N PHE A 239 -43.94 -15.95 -1.95
CA PHE A 239 -43.47 -16.38 -0.63
C PHE A 239 -44.49 -16.23 0.50
N GLY A 240 -45.65 -15.63 0.27
CA GLY A 240 -46.57 -15.20 1.34
C GLY A 240 -46.22 -13.81 1.86
N LEU A 241 -46.89 -13.33 2.91
CA LEU A 241 -46.62 -11.98 3.46
C LEU A 241 -45.22 -11.89 4.06
N GLN A 242 -44.63 -10.68 4.07
CA GLN A 242 -43.29 -10.43 4.62
C GLN A 242 -43.03 -11.04 6.00
N ASP A 243 -43.97 -10.86 6.93
CA ASP A 243 -43.87 -11.41 8.29
C ASP A 243 -43.75 -12.95 8.30
N ASP A 244 -44.35 -13.61 7.32
CA ASP A 244 -44.38 -15.06 7.21
C ASP A 244 -43.12 -15.62 6.56
N TRP A 245 -42.56 -14.96 5.54
CA TRP A 245 -41.35 -15.48 4.87
C TRP A 245 -40.05 -15.19 5.60
N GLN A 246 -39.97 -14.12 6.40
CA GLN A 246 -38.78 -13.84 7.22
C GLN A 246 -38.44 -14.97 8.20
N THR A 247 -39.42 -15.77 8.61
CA THR A 247 -39.27 -16.83 9.64
C THR A 247 -39.64 -18.25 9.18
N SER A 248 -40.13 -18.43 7.95
CA SER A 248 -40.63 -19.74 7.46
C SER A 248 -39.57 -20.62 6.77
N GLY A 249 -38.33 -20.15 6.65
CA GLY A 249 -37.27 -20.91 5.98
C GLY A 249 -37.44 -20.99 4.46
N THR A 250 -38.14 -20.03 3.88
CA THR A 250 -38.44 -19.93 2.44
C THR A 250 -37.44 -19.03 1.70
N THR A 251 -36.76 -18.14 2.42
CA THR A 251 -35.72 -17.24 1.90
C THR A 251 -34.32 -17.84 2.03
N PRO A 252 -33.33 -17.43 1.22
CA PRO A 252 -31.95 -17.91 1.37
C PRO A 252 -31.38 -17.76 2.79
N ARG A 253 -31.52 -16.58 3.40
CA ARG A 253 -31.11 -16.36 4.79
C ARG A 253 -31.84 -17.25 5.80
N SER A 254 -33.16 -17.32 5.77
CA SER A 254 -33.91 -18.17 6.70
C SER A 254 -33.62 -19.66 6.48
N GLN A 255 -33.38 -20.09 5.23
CA GLN A 255 -32.91 -21.43 4.89
C GLN A 255 -31.54 -21.72 5.49
N PHE A 256 -30.62 -20.76 5.44
CA PHE A 256 -29.31 -20.86 6.08
C PHE A 256 -29.46 -21.06 7.59
N GLU A 257 -30.22 -20.18 8.24
CA GLU A 257 -30.45 -20.18 9.69
C GLU A 257 -31.14 -21.47 10.18
N ASP A 258 -32.22 -21.90 9.53
CA ASP A 258 -32.98 -23.11 9.90
C ASP A 258 -32.13 -24.38 9.85
N LYS A 259 -31.46 -24.61 8.71
CA LYS A 259 -30.71 -25.86 8.51
C LYS A 259 -29.50 -25.89 9.45
N LYS A 260 -28.87 -24.75 9.73
CA LYS A 260 -27.79 -24.64 10.72
C LYS A 260 -28.22 -25.14 12.10
N GLN A 261 -29.43 -24.82 12.54
CA GLN A 261 -29.98 -25.26 13.83
C GLN A 261 -30.25 -26.78 13.90
N THR A 262 -30.29 -27.49 12.76
CA THR A 262 -30.63 -28.92 12.68
C THR A 262 -29.44 -29.87 12.44
N ARG A 263 -28.22 -29.35 12.22
CA ARG A 263 -27.02 -30.16 11.90
C ARG A 263 -26.32 -30.68 13.17
N GLU A 264 -25.69 -31.85 13.05
CA GLU A 264 -24.79 -32.39 14.08
C GLU A 264 -23.47 -31.61 14.16
N ASP A 265 -23.00 -31.08 13.02
CA ASP A 265 -21.87 -30.15 12.89
C ASP A 265 -22.41 -28.81 12.32
N PRO A 266 -22.60 -27.79 13.17
CA PRO A 266 -23.32 -26.57 12.82
C PRO A 266 -22.49 -25.51 12.09
N ASP A 267 -21.17 -25.71 11.94
CA ASP A 267 -20.26 -24.59 11.64
C ASP A 267 -19.86 -24.48 10.17
N THR A 268 -20.28 -25.39 9.28
CA THR A 268 -19.88 -25.37 7.86
C THR A 268 -21.05 -25.69 6.93
N TRP A 269 -21.38 -24.73 6.06
CA TRP A 269 -22.17 -25.00 4.85
C TRP A 269 -21.22 -25.03 3.66
N SER A 270 -21.27 -26.11 2.89
CA SER A 270 -20.53 -26.11 1.63
C SER A 270 -21.15 -25.10 0.66
N LEU A 271 -20.31 -24.50 -0.18
CA LEU A 271 -20.75 -23.61 -1.26
C LEU A 271 -21.82 -24.27 -2.15
N GLU A 272 -21.71 -25.58 -2.40
CA GLU A 272 -22.70 -26.38 -3.14
C GLU A 272 -24.08 -26.40 -2.44
N GLU A 273 -24.12 -26.41 -1.11
CA GLU A 273 -25.37 -26.35 -0.35
C GLU A 273 -25.98 -24.94 -0.38
N MET A 274 -25.14 -23.90 -0.35
CA MET A 274 -25.59 -22.49 -0.46
C MET A 274 -26.16 -22.19 -1.85
N TYR A 275 -25.55 -22.74 -2.91
CA TYR A 275 -26.05 -22.59 -4.28
C TYR A 275 -27.44 -23.17 -4.52
N ARG A 276 -27.89 -24.10 -3.67
CA ARG A 276 -29.23 -24.72 -3.76
C ARG A 276 -30.32 -23.94 -3.02
N MET A 277 -30.01 -22.77 -2.46
CA MET A 277 -31.03 -21.88 -1.89
C MET A 277 -31.84 -21.21 -3.00
N THR A 278 -32.99 -20.63 -2.63
CA THR A 278 -33.94 -20.07 -3.60
C THR A 278 -33.33 -18.92 -4.43
N PRO A 279 -33.21 -19.03 -5.77
CA PRO A 279 -32.63 -17.98 -6.60
C PRO A 279 -33.55 -16.75 -6.74
N SER A 280 -32.95 -15.64 -7.13
CA SER A 280 -33.66 -14.39 -7.43
C SER A 280 -34.37 -14.47 -8.80
N ILE A 281 -35.50 -13.76 -8.94
CA ILE A 281 -36.24 -13.67 -10.21
C ILE A 281 -36.76 -12.24 -10.33
N PHE A 282 -36.58 -11.64 -11.50
CA PHE A 282 -36.90 -10.24 -11.75
C PHE A 282 -37.90 -10.12 -12.91
N GLU A 283 -38.80 -9.16 -12.83
CA GLU A 283 -39.51 -8.61 -13.98
C GLU A 283 -38.70 -7.43 -14.53
N VAL A 284 -38.36 -7.51 -15.81
CA VAL A 284 -37.55 -6.53 -16.54
C VAL A 284 -38.43 -5.38 -17.02
N GLY A 285 -38.00 -4.15 -16.72
CA GLY A 285 -38.67 -2.91 -17.08
C GLY A 285 -37.71 -1.85 -17.61
N GLY A 286 -38.13 -0.59 -17.51
CA GLY A 286 -37.26 0.57 -17.76
C GLY A 286 -36.46 0.53 -19.07
N ARG A 287 -35.17 0.86 -18.95
CA ARG A 287 -34.19 0.93 -20.04
C ARG A 287 -33.82 -0.44 -20.59
N LEU A 288 -34.02 -1.52 -19.84
CA LEU A 288 -33.73 -2.86 -20.33
C LEU A 288 -34.72 -3.29 -21.43
N LEU A 289 -35.97 -2.79 -21.38
CA LEU A 289 -36.94 -2.99 -22.46
C LEU A 289 -36.64 -2.16 -23.72
N ASP A 290 -35.85 -1.09 -23.60
CA ASP A 290 -35.51 -0.25 -24.74
C ASP A 290 -34.58 -1.02 -25.69
N GLY A 291 -35.13 -1.41 -26.84
CA GLY A 291 -34.39 -2.19 -27.84
C GLY A 291 -34.22 -3.66 -27.48
N ASP A 292 -34.98 -4.18 -26.51
CA ASP A 292 -34.94 -5.57 -26.07
C ASP A 292 -33.54 -6.02 -25.56
N ARG A 293 -32.78 -5.10 -24.94
CA ARG A 293 -31.37 -5.27 -24.56
C ARG A 293 -31.10 -6.57 -23.78
N TYR A 294 -31.85 -6.84 -22.71
CA TYR A 294 -31.67 -8.04 -21.88
C TYR A 294 -31.82 -9.37 -22.65
N GLN A 295 -32.48 -9.35 -23.82
CA GLN A 295 -32.69 -10.57 -24.61
C GLN A 295 -31.40 -11.06 -25.27
N THR A 296 -30.39 -10.20 -25.45
CA THR A 296 -29.06 -10.61 -25.93
C THR A 296 -28.19 -11.15 -24.80
N TRP A 297 -28.50 -10.81 -23.55
CA TRP A 297 -27.71 -11.21 -22.39
C TRP A 297 -27.88 -12.68 -22.02
N ALA A 298 -29.01 -13.31 -22.37
CA ALA A 298 -29.27 -14.71 -22.01
C ALA A 298 -30.29 -15.35 -22.98
N PRO A 299 -30.33 -16.68 -23.08
CA PRO A 299 -31.28 -17.37 -23.95
C PRO A 299 -32.74 -17.28 -23.46
N GLU A 300 -33.68 -17.24 -24.40
CA GLU A 300 -35.14 -17.31 -24.14
C GLU A 300 -35.52 -18.74 -23.75
N THR A 301 -35.65 -19.01 -22.45
CA THR A 301 -36.16 -20.27 -21.93
C THR A 301 -36.57 -20.14 -20.47
N VAL A 302 -37.68 -20.77 -20.10
CA VAL A 302 -37.98 -21.04 -18.69
C VAL A 302 -37.01 -22.13 -18.21
N PRO A 303 -36.19 -21.89 -17.17
CA PRO A 303 -35.23 -22.88 -16.73
C PRO A 303 -35.95 -24.10 -16.17
N THR A 304 -35.37 -25.29 -16.39
CA THR A 304 -35.88 -26.49 -15.73
C THR A 304 -35.52 -26.41 -14.26
N VAL A 305 -36.52 -26.50 -13.40
CA VAL A 305 -36.33 -26.40 -11.96
C VAL A 305 -36.29 -27.80 -11.33
N GLU A 306 -35.30 -28.07 -10.48
CA GLU A 306 -35.30 -29.25 -9.62
C GLU A 306 -36.25 -29.05 -8.43
N ASP A 307 -37.39 -29.76 -8.44
CA ASP A 307 -38.36 -29.77 -7.35
C ASP A 307 -37.88 -30.73 -6.23
N ALA A 308 -37.44 -30.15 -5.10
CA ALA A 308 -37.02 -30.90 -3.93
C ALA A 308 -38.16 -31.18 -2.92
N GLY A 309 -39.42 -30.91 -3.29
CA GLY A 309 -40.62 -31.11 -2.47
C GLY A 309 -41.19 -29.80 -1.89
N THR A 310 -42.17 -29.90 -0.98
CA THR A 310 -42.80 -28.77 -0.28
C THR A 310 -42.46 -28.78 1.22
N ARG A 311 -42.37 -27.60 1.86
CA ARG A 311 -42.00 -27.49 3.28
C ARG A 311 -43.27 -27.61 4.11
N GLY A 312 -43.51 -28.78 4.71
CA GLY A 312 -44.76 -29.16 5.38
C GLY A 312 -45.09 -28.46 6.71
N PHE A 313 -45.01 -27.12 6.80
CA PHE A 313 -45.47 -26.36 7.96
C PHE A 313 -46.76 -25.59 7.65
N ASP A 314 -47.83 -25.95 8.39
CA ASP A 314 -49.15 -25.31 8.42
C ASP A 314 -49.68 -24.82 7.06
N GLU A 315 -50.04 -23.54 6.94
CA GLU A 315 -50.70 -22.98 5.75
C GLU A 315 -49.79 -22.82 4.53
N TYR A 316 -48.48 -22.99 4.73
CA TYR A 316 -47.45 -22.88 3.69
C TYR A 316 -46.91 -24.24 3.21
N SER A 317 -47.58 -25.32 3.61
CA SER A 317 -47.24 -26.70 3.24
C SER A 317 -47.28 -27.03 1.74
N ASP A 318 -47.89 -26.15 0.94
CA ASP A 318 -47.96 -26.25 -0.52
C ASP A 318 -46.87 -25.41 -1.24
N ILE A 319 -46.06 -24.61 -0.51
CA ILE A 319 -44.96 -23.84 -1.09
C ILE A 319 -43.76 -24.79 -1.37
N PRO A 320 -43.27 -24.87 -2.63
CA PRO A 320 -42.09 -25.65 -2.98
C PRO A 320 -40.86 -25.15 -2.21
N VAL A 321 -40.08 -26.07 -1.63
CA VAL A 321 -38.89 -25.73 -0.81
C VAL A 321 -37.78 -25.15 -1.65
N GLN A 322 -37.72 -25.48 -2.93
CA GLN A 322 -36.58 -25.18 -3.77
C GLN A 322 -37.02 -25.04 -5.22
N ALA A 323 -36.39 -24.08 -5.87
CA ALA A 323 -36.30 -24.06 -7.30
C ALA A 323 -34.85 -23.85 -7.70
N ASP A 324 -33.99 -24.88 -7.65
CA ASP A 324 -32.64 -24.78 -8.22
C ASP A 324 -32.79 -24.91 -9.74
N PRO A 325 -32.56 -23.82 -10.51
CA PRO A 325 -32.72 -23.87 -11.94
C PRO A 325 -31.50 -24.60 -12.51
N ALA A 326 -31.73 -25.72 -13.18
CA ALA A 326 -30.67 -26.45 -13.87
C ALA A 326 -29.90 -25.50 -14.79
N TRP A 327 -28.58 -25.68 -14.84
CA TRP A 327 -27.75 -24.98 -15.80
C TRP A 327 -28.26 -25.22 -17.21
N ILE A 328 -28.15 -24.19 -18.05
CA ILE A 328 -28.45 -24.32 -19.47
C ILE A 328 -27.19 -24.84 -20.14
N GLU A 329 -27.22 -26.11 -20.51
CA GLU A 329 -26.19 -26.74 -21.33
C GLU A 329 -26.24 -26.19 -22.77
N ASP A 330 -25.09 -26.13 -23.44
CA ASP A 330 -24.96 -25.77 -24.87
C ASP A 330 -25.48 -24.35 -25.25
N ILE A 331 -25.16 -23.33 -24.46
CA ILE A 331 -25.43 -21.91 -24.83
C ILE A 331 -24.74 -21.57 -26.16
N ASP A 332 -25.47 -21.00 -27.12
CA ASP A 332 -24.87 -20.47 -28.35
C ASP A 332 -24.08 -19.19 -28.04
N ASN A 333 -22.78 -19.35 -27.76
CA ASN A 333 -21.85 -18.26 -27.44
C ASN A 333 -21.74 -17.19 -28.55
N SER A 334 -22.21 -17.48 -29.77
CA SER A 334 -22.28 -16.47 -30.83
C SER A 334 -23.49 -15.54 -30.71
N GLN A 335 -24.47 -15.89 -29.88
CA GLN A 335 -25.73 -15.14 -29.71
C GLN A 335 -25.92 -14.59 -28.31
N TYR A 336 -25.52 -15.33 -27.28
CA TYR A 336 -25.83 -15.02 -25.90
C TYR A 336 -24.57 -14.95 -25.05
N GLU A 337 -24.64 -14.15 -23.98
CA GLU A 337 -23.63 -14.18 -22.94
C GLU A 337 -23.62 -15.53 -22.24
N THR A 338 -22.43 -15.96 -21.87
CA THR A 338 -22.21 -17.25 -21.22
C THR A 338 -22.05 -17.08 -19.72
N GLU A 339 -21.52 -15.93 -19.27
CA GLU A 339 -21.23 -15.62 -17.86
C GLU A 339 -21.62 -14.18 -17.45
N GLY A 340 -22.84 -13.74 -17.75
CA GLY A 340 -23.35 -12.42 -17.33
C GLY A 340 -23.87 -12.38 -15.89
N TRP A 341 -23.63 -11.29 -15.16
CA TRP A 341 -24.02 -11.14 -13.75
C TRP A 341 -24.70 -9.81 -13.46
N LEU A 342 -25.59 -9.78 -12.46
CA LEU A 342 -26.00 -8.56 -11.77
C LEU A 342 -25.20 -8.46 -10.47
N SER A 343 -24.53 -7.34 -10.23
CA SER A 343 -23.70 -7.11 -9.04
C SER A 343 -24.05 -5.77 -8.39
N GLY A 344 -24.17 -5.73 -7.06
CA GLY A 344 -24.46 -4.51 -6.30
C GLY A 344 -25.42 -4.78 -5.14
N TYR A 345 -26.26 -3.81 -4.82
CA TYR A 345 -27.24 -3.93 -3.74
C TYR A 345 -28.55 -4.49 -4.28
N LEU A 346 -28.85 -5.75 -3.97
CA LEU A 346 -30.09 -6.39 -4.42
C LEU A 346 -31.24 -6.19 -3.42
N GLY A 347 -30.93 -6.27 -2.14
CA GLY A 347 -31.84 -6.04 -1.03
C GLY A 347 -31.31 -4.89 -0.18
N ASN A 348 -31.00 -5.14 1.09
CA ASN A 348 -30.54 -4.09 2.00
C ASN A 348 -29.30 -3.36 1.48
N ASN A 349 -29.26 -2.03 1.63
CA ASN A 349 -28.27 -1.12 1.04
C ASN A 349 -26.89 -1.09 1.75
N TYR A 350 -26.64 -2.09 2.59
CA TYR A 350 -25.35 -2.38 3.23
C TYR A 350 -24.75 -3.72 2.78
N ALA A 351 -25.50 -4.52 2.03
CA ALA A 351 -25.12 -5.88 1.66
C ALA A 351 -25.02 -5.98 0.15
N VAL A 352 -23.81 -5.78 -0.38
CA VAL A 352 -23.52 -6.08 -1.80
C VAL A 352 -23.58 -7.58 -2.01
N ASP A 353 -24.18 -7.97 -3.12
CA ASP A 353 -24.31 -9.34 -3.55
C ASP A 353 -24.31 -9.40 -5.08
N MET A 354 -24.13 -10.58 -5.65
CA MET A 354 -24.19 -10.77 -7.11
C MET A 354 -24.94 -12.03 -7.50
N VAL A 355 -25.66 -11.99 -8.61
CA VAL A 355 -26.44 -13.13 -9.11
C VAL A 355 -26.21 -13.30 -10.61
N ARG A 356 -25.95 -14.54 -11.03
CA ARG A 356 -25.68 -14.85 -12.43
C ARG A 356 -26.97 -14.90 -13.23
N ILE A 357 -27.02 -14.18 -14.33
CA ILE A 357 -28.13 -14.19 -15.29
C ILE A 357 -28.13 -15.55 -15.99
N LEU A 358 -29.27 -16.23 -16.01
CA LEU A 358 -29.39 -17.57 -16.58
C LEU A 358 -30.21 -17.58 -17.88
N SER A 359 -31.42 -17.02 -17.83
CA SER A 359 -32.35 -17.00 -18.98
C SER A 359 -33.48 -16.01 -18.76
N TRP A 360 -34.36 -15.90 -19.75
CA TRP A 360 -35.58 -15.10 -19.65
C TRP A 360 -36.78 -15.77 -20.35
N ASP A 361 -38.01 -15.36 -20.00
CA ASP A 361 -39.27 -15.67 -20.71
C ASP A 361 -40.19 -14.45 -20.65
N GLY A 362 -40.53 -13.88 -21.80
CA GLY A 362 -41.22 -12.58 -21.86
C GLY A 362 -40.40 -11.51 -21.15
N THR A 363 -40.94 -10.88 -20.10
CA THR A 363 -40.22 -9.90 -19.26
C THR A 363 -39.64 -10.51 -17.98
N THR A 364 -39.77 -11.82 -17.76
CA THR A 364 -39.23 -12.46 -16.55
C THR A 364 -37.80 -12.90 -16.79
N MET A 365 -36.86 -12.39 -15.99
CA MET A 365 -35.46 -12.80 -15.95
C MET A 365 -35.22 -13.79 -14.79
N TYR A 366 -34.58 -14.90 -15.10
CA TYR A 366 -34.21 -15.95 -14.15
C TYR A 366 -32.71 -15.90 -13.86
N THR A 367 -32.34 -15.99 -12.59
CA THR A 367 -30.93 -16.10 -12.16
C THR A 367 -30.60 -17.50 -11.67
N LYS A 368 -29.31 -17.86 -11.73
CA LYS A 368 -28.84 -19.17 -11.26
C LYS A 368 -28.65 -19.19 -9.75
N TYR A 369 -27.99 -18.18 -9.20
CA TYR A 369 -27.61 -18.13 -7.79
C TYR A 369 -28.57 -17.30 -6.95
N PRO A 370 -28.73 -17.65 -5.66
CA PRO A 370 -29.49 -16.87 -4.69
C PRO A 370 -28.70 -15.64 -4.23
N SER A 371 -29.43 -14.63 -3.76
CA SER A 371 -28.87 -13.56 -2.93
C SER A 371 -29.17 -13.85 -1.45
N MET A 372 -28.24 -13.54 -0.55
CA MET A 372 -28.42 -13.81 0.89
C MET A 372 -29.65 -13.09 1.45
N TYR A 373 -29.85 -11.84 1.04
CA TYR A 373 -31.10 -11.14 1.25
C TYR A 373 -32.00 -11.30 0.04
N ILE A 374 -33.32 -11.40 0.30
CA ILE A 374 -34.27 -11.33 -0.80
C ILE A 374 -34.14 -9.95 -1.44
N PRO A 375 -33.94 -9.90 -2.77
CA PRO A 375 -33.92 -8.63 -3.45
C PRO A 375 -35.24 -7.89 -3.28
N GLN A 376 -35.21 -6.57 -3.19
CA GLN A 376 -36.39 -5.72 -3.02
C GLN A 376 -36.30 -4.58 -4.03
N ASP A 377 -37.39 -4.32 -4.75
CA ASP A 377 -37.45 -3.28 -5.79
C ASP A 377 -37.12 -1.88 -5.23
N GLU A 378 -37.59 -1.53 -4.03
CA GLU A 378 -37.25 -0.27 -3.36
C GLU A 378 -35.75 -0.08 -3.09
N TRP A 379 -34.99 -1.18 -3.02
CA TRP A 379 -33.59 -1.18 -2.60
C TRP A 379 -32.61 -1.63 -3.70
N THR A 380 -33.11 -2.21 -4.78
CA THR A 380 -32.28 -2.74 -5.87
C THR A 380 -31.52 -1.60 -6.56
N LYS A 381 -30.20 -1.68 -6.53
CA LYS A 381 -29.20 -0.84 -7.20
C LYS A 381 -28.04 -1.73 -7.65
N VAL A 382 -28.02 -2.12 -8.93
CA VAL A 382 -27.03 -3.08 -9.46
C VAL A 382 -26.48 -2.65 -10.81
N THR A 383 -25.31 -3.18 -11.17
CA THR A 383 -24.72 -3.10 -12.51
C THR A 383 -24.74 -4.51 -13.12
N ALA A 384 -25.05 -4.63 -14.42
CA ALA A 384 -24.85 -5.86 -15.16
C ALA A 384 -23.39 -5.92 -15.62
N ILE A 385 -22.63 -6.95 -15.26
CA ILE A 385 -21.19 -7.04 -15.53
C ILE A 385 -20.84 -8.31 -16.32
N ASN A 386 -19.70 -8.25 -17.01
CA ASN A 386 -19.17 -9.29 -17.88
C ASN A 386 -20.13 -9.62 -19.03
N ILE A 387 -20.59 -8.57 -19.73
CA ILE A 387 -21.54 -8.63 -20.85
C ILE A 387 -20.84 -8.12 -22.12
N LEU A 388 -20.39 -9.00 -23.01
CA LEU A 388 -19.67 -8.60 -24.23
C LEU A 388 -20.52 -7.74 -25.18
N SER A 389 -21.83 -7.96 -25.24
CA SER A 389 -22.72 -7.10 -26.03
C SER A 389 -22.85 -5.67 -25.51
N GLU A 390 -22.29 -5.40 -24.32
CA GLU A 390 -22.25 -4.08 -23.68
C GLU A 390 -20.83 -3.49 -23.67
N LEU A 391 -19.82 -4.19 -24.23
CA LEU A 391 -18.49 -3.64 -24.44
C LEU A 391 -18.59 -2.53 -25.49
N ASP A 392 -18.82 -1.29 -25.05
CA ASP A 392 -19.22 -0.17 -25.89
C ASP A 392 -18.56 1.17 -25.51
N VAL A 393 -17.82 1.22 -24.40
CA VAL A 393 -17.02 2.36 -23.94
C VAL A 393 -15.54 2.00 -23.88
N ALA A 394 -14.68 2.96 -24.24
CA ALA A 394 -13.24 2.75 -24.20
C ALA A 394 -12.74 2.59 -22.76
N GLY A 395 -11.80 1.69 -22.54
CA GLY A 395 -11.37 1.20 -21.23
C GLY A 395 -12.09 -0.08 -20.78
N GLU A 396 -13.07 -0.58 -21.54
CA GLU A 396 -13.76 -1.83 -21.20
C GLU A 396 -13.06 -3.08 -21.73
N TYR A 397 -13.15 -4.17 -20.97
CA TYR A 397 -12.67 -5.50 -21.36
C TYR A 397 -13.63 -6.63 -21.01
N TYR A 398 -13.49 -7.77 -21.69
CA TYR A 398 -14.26 -8.98 -21.47
C TYR A 398 -13.38 -10.22 -21.69
N ILE A 399 -13.55 -11.26 -20.88
CA ILE A 399 -12.82 -12.52 -21.03
C ILE A 399 -13.81 -13.63 -21.40
N ASP A 400 -13.69 -14.16 -22.62
CA ASP A 400 -14.45 -15.31 -23.09
C ASP A 400 -13.84 -16.61 -22.57
N ARG A 401 -14.46 -17.19 -21.54
CA ARG A 401 -14.08 -18.47 -20.94
C ARG A 401 -14.86 -19.66 -21.49
N TYR A 402 -15.79 -19.42 -22.41
CA TYR A 402 -16.73 -20.44 -22.84
C TYR A 402 -16.03 -21.54 -23.65
N ASP A 403 -16.25 -22.79 -23.27
CA ASP A 403 -15.71 -24.00 -23.93
C ASP A 403 -14.17 -23.96 -24.16
N GLY A 404 -13.45 -23.26 -23.27
CA GLY A 404 -12.00 -23.10 -23.35
C GLY A 404 -11.53 -22.17 -24.48
N ASN A 405 -12.36 -21.18 -24.87
CA ASN A 405 -11.97 -20.16 -25.83
C ASN A 405 -10.79 -19.31 -25.30
N ASP A 406 -10.83 -18.95 -24.02
CA ASP A 406 -9.80 -18.23 -23.28
C ASP A 406 -9.27 -16.98 -24.01
N VAL A 407 -10.17 -16.15 -24.54
CA VAL A 407 -9.83 -14.92 -25.27
C VAL A 407 -10.21 -13.67 -24.47
N LEU A 408 -9.26 -12.76 -24.30
CA LEU A 408 -9.48 -11.41 -23.78
C LEU A 408 -9.85 -10.47 -24.93
N TYR A 409 -10.95 -9.74 -24.79
CA TYR A 409 -11.39 -8.63 -25.65
C TYR A 409 -11.17 -7.33 -24.90
N TYR A 410 -10.56 -6.32 -25.52
CA TYR A 410 -10.30 -5.02 -24.92
C TYR A 410 -10.56 -3.89 -25.91
N LEU A 411 -11.19 -2.80 -25.45
CA LEU A 411 -11.39 -1.57 -26.23
C LEU A 411 -10.47 -0.45 -25.67
N PRO A 412 -9.31 -0.17 -26.27
CA PRO A 412 -8.35 0.79 -25.73
C PRO A 412 -8.86 2.23 -25.75
N GLU A 413 -8.49 3.03 -24.74
CA GLU A 413 -8.89 4.44 -24.60
C GLU A 413 -8.52 5.32 -25.80
N ASP A 414 -7.33 5.13 -26.36
CA ASP A 414 -6.82 5.89 -27.50
C ASP A 414 -6.93 5.13 -28.85
N GLY A 415 -7.54 3.93 -28.80
CA GLY A 415 -7.79 3.04 -29.93
C GLY A 415 -6.62 2.14 -30.34
N THR A 416 -5.52 2.10 -29.58
CA THR A 416 -4.36 1.24 -29.87
C THR A 416 -3.81 0.55 -28.62
N ILE A 417 -3.12 -0.57 -28.81
CA ILE A 417 -2.33 -1.24 -27.76
C ILE A 417 -0.84 -0.89 -27.85
N GLU A 418 -0.38 -0.32 -28.98
CA GLU A 418 1.02 0.04 -29.19
C GLU A 418 1.51 1.11 -28.19
N GLY A 419 2.56 0.81 -27.44
CA GLY A 419 3.20 1.75 -26.52
C GLY A 419 2.63 1.72 -25.10
N HIS A 420 1.66 0.85 -24.82
CA HIS A 420 1.10 0.62 -23.50
C HIS A 420 1.76 -0.59 -22.81
N ASP A 421 1.85 -0.54 -21.48
CA ASP A 421 2.12 -1.70 -20.64
C ASP A 421 0.79 -2.33 -20.22
N ILE A 422 0.53 -3.55 -20.67
CA ILE A 422 -0.74 -4.25 -20.46
C ILE A 422 -0.48 -5.51 -19.65
N SER A 423 -1.23 -5.69 -18.57
CA SER A 423 -1.10 -6.85 -17.70
C SER A 423 -2.44 -7.37 -17.20
N LEU A 424 -2.52 -8.68 -16.94
CA LEU A 424 -3.71 -9.33 -16.39
C LEU A 424 -3.39 -10.00 -15.07
N SER A 425 -4.11 -9.63 -14.01
CA SER A 425 -3.99 -10.20 -12.67
C SER A 425 -4.70 -11.54 -12.60
N THR A 426 -3.97 -12.64 -12.39
CA THR A 426 -4.54 -14.00 -12.38
C THR A 426 -4.15 -14.83 -11.16
N PHE A 427 -3.29 -14.29 -10.28
CA PHE A 427 -2.78 -14.97 -9.10
C PHE A 427 -3.82 -15.02 -7.99
N ASP A 428 -4.27 -16.21 -7.60
CA ASP A 428 -5.38 -16.42 -6.65
C ASP A 428 -4.93 -16.89 -5.25
N ASP A 429 -3.69 -16.56 -4.87
CA ASP A 429 -3.09 -16.89 -3.57
C ASP A 429 -2.49 -15.64 -2.88
N ASN A 430 -2.07 -15.78 -1.61
CA ASN A 430 -1.38 -14.71 -0.88
C ASN A 430 0.05 -14.52 -1.41
N PHE A 431 0.61 -13.32 -1.36
CA PHE A 431 2.05 -13.12 -1.62
C PHE A 431 2.89 -13.86 -0.58
N PHE A 432 2.53 -13.67 0.69
CA PHE A 432 3.11 -14.35 1.84
C PHE A 432 2.02 -14.99 2.70
N ARG A 433 2.26 -16.24 3.09
CA ARG A 433 1.42 -16.97 4.03
C ARG A 433 2.26 -17.51 5.17
N LEU A 434 2.07 -16.96 6.37
CA LEU A 434 2.82 -17.31 7.58
C LEU A 434 1.93 -18.12 8.51
N GLU A 435 2.34 -19.33 8.84
CA GLU A 435 1.56 -20.25 9.68
C GLU A 435 2.42 -20.80 10.82
N GLY A 436 2.11 -20.43 12.07
CA GLY A 436 2.83 -20.91 13.25
C GLY A 436 4.29 -20.42 13.32
N THR A 437 4.55 -19.19 12.84
CA THR A 437 5.88 -18.56 12.84
C THR A 437 6.01 -17.51 13.94
N SER A 438 7.24 -17.27 14.40
CA SER A 438 7.57 -16.24 15.39
C SER A 438 8.61 -15.25 14.84
N GLY A 439 8.46 -13.94 15.08
CA GLY A 439 9.53 -12.96 14.82
C GLY A 439 9.93 -12.79 13.36
N VAL A 440 9.00 -12.98 12.42
CA VAL A 440 9.25 -12.75 10.99
C VAL A 440 9.04 -11.27 10.67
N THR A 441 9.88 -10.70 9.81
CA THR A 441 9.70 -9.32 9.31
C THR A 441 9.56 -9.32 7.78
N LEU A 442 8.55 -8.62 7.26
CA LEU A 442 8.42 -8.26 5.84
C LEU A 442 8.62 -6.74 5.73
N ARG A 443 9.62 -6.29 4.95
CA ARG A 443 9.98 -4.86 4.91
C ARG A 443 10.27 -4.30 3.53
N GLY A 444 9.69 -3.14 3.22
CA GLY A 444 10.07 -2.36 2.03
C GLY A 444 9.76 -3.07 0.72
N LEU A 445 8.70 -3.87 0.68
CA LEU A 445 8.30 -4.65 -0.49
C LEU A 445 7.02 -4.05 -1.08
N THR A 446 6.97 -3.93 -2.40
CA THR A 446 5.72 -3.67 -3.13
C THR A 446 5.15 -5.00 -3.59
N MET A 447 3.87 -5.22 -3.32
CA MET A 447 3.16 -6.48 -3.56
C MET A 447 1.81 -6.20 -4.24
N THR A 448 1.63 -6.64 -5.48
CA THR A 448 0.44 -6.30 -6.26
C THR A 448 -0.21 -7.46 -7.01
N ASP A 449 -1.48 -7.31 -7.37
CA ASP A 449 -2.18 -8.17 -8.32
C ASP A 449 -2.53 -9.58 -7.80
N SER A 450 -3.12 -9.66 -6.60
CA SER A 450 -3.68 -10.91 -6.05
C SER A 450 -5.20 -10.89 -6.09
N LEU A 451 -5.83 -11.97 -6.54
CA LEU A 451 -7.27 -12.16 -6.56
C LEU A 451 -7.85 -12.57 -5.18
N THR A 452 -6.99 -12.72 -4.17
CA THR A 452 -7.34 -13.00 -2.77
C THR A 452 -6.75 -11.94 -1.85
N SER A 453 -6.43 -12.24 -0.60
CA SER A 453 -5.74 -11.32 0.31
C SER A 453 -4.24 -11.23 0.05
N GLY A 454 -3.61 -10.11 0.41
CA GLY A 454 -2.18 -9.90 0.17
C GLY A 454 -1.29 -10.77 1.06
N VAL A 455 -1.31 -10.54 2.37
CA VAL A 455 -0.52 -11.29 3.36
C VAL A 455 -1.44 -11.95 4.38
N GLN A 456 -1.22 -13.23 4.67
CA GLN A 456 -1.99 -13.99 5.66
C GLN A 456 -1.08 -14.50 6.78
N LEU A 457 -1.42 -14.16 8.02
CA LEU A 457 -0.80 -14.65 9.24
C LEU A 457 -1.77 -15.60 9.95
N LEU A 458 -1.34 -16.80 10.33
CA LEU A 458 -2.12 -17.80 11.04
C LEU A 458 -1.29 -18.34 12.20
N ASP A 459 -1.76 -18.19 13.44
CA ASP A 459 -1.02 -18.55 14.66
C ASP A 459 0.40 -17.94 14.69
N ALA A 460 0.59 -16.77 14.08
CA ALA A 460 1.87 -16.09 14.02
C ALA A 460 2.07 -15.21 15.26
N HIS A 461 3.31 -15.08 15.71
CA HIS A 461 3.65 -14.28 16.88
C HIS A 461 4.76 -13.28 16.56
N ASP A 462 4.69 -12.08 17.12
CA ASP A 462 5.73 -11.06 17.01
C ASP A 462 6.17 -10.78 15.55
N THR A 463 5.25 -10.90 14.58
CA THR A 463 5.53 -10.63 13.16
C THR A 463 5.42 -9.14 12.87
N LEU A 464 6.35 -8.60 12.08
CA LEU A 464 6.37 -7.20 11.68
C LEU A 464 6.21 -7.07 10.17
N VAL A 465 5.16 -6.39 9.71
CA VAL A 465 4.97 -5.96 8.32
C VAL A 465 5.19 -4.45 8.29
N ASP A 466 6.23 -3.98 7.61
CA ASP A 466 6.77 -2.64 7.84
C ASP A 466 7.19 -1.94 6.53
N GLY A 467 6.58 -0.80 6.23
CA GLY A 467 6.90 -0.04 5.02
C GLY A 467 6.64 -0.80 3.73
N VAL A 468 5.59 -1.63 3.68
CA VAL A 468 5.21 -2.32 2.45
C VAL A 468 4.17 -1.50 1.69
N GLU A 469 4.09 -1.75 0.39
CA GLU A 469 2.96 -1.34 -0.45
C GLU A 469 2.20 -2.59 -0.86
N ILE A 470 0.90 -2.64 -0.60
CA ILE A 470 0.02 -3.73 -1.04
C ILE A 470 -1.11 -3.11 -1.85
N ALA A 471 -1.20 -3.47 -3.13
CA ALA A 471 -2.18 -2.87 -4.03
C ALA A 471 -2.77 -3.81 -5.08
N ASN A 472 -3.93 -3.45 -5.62
CA ASN A 472 -4.67 -4.27 -6.60
C ASN A 472 -4.89 -5.70 -6.09
N VAL A 473 -5.44 -5.79 -4.88
CA VAL A 473 -5.71 -7.04 -4.16
C VAL A 473 -7.21 -7.19 -4.00
N SER A 474 -7.81 -8.25 -4.52
CA SER A 474 -9.28 -8.34 -4.57
C SER A 474 -9.95 -8.65 -3.22
N MET A 475 -9.19 -9.01 -2.17
CA MET A 475 -9.68 -9.11 -0.79
C MET A 475 -8.89 -8.17 0.15
N ASP A 476 -8.61 -8.57 1.40
CA ASP A 476 -7.94 -7.71 2.37
C ASP A 476 -6.42 -7.63 2.12
N ALA A 477 -5.79 -6.49 2.39
CA ALA A 477 -4.34 -6.35 2.25
C ALA A 477 -3.57 -7.28 3.20
N VAL A 478 -3.92 -7.28 4.49
CA VAL A 478 -3.29 -8.14 5.51
C VAL A 478 -4.35 -8.77 6.41
N ARG A 479 -4.26 -10.09 6.59
CA ARG A 479 -5.14 -10.84 7.50
C ARG A 479 -4.35 -11.49 8.62
N ILE A 480 -4.66 -11.13 9.86
CA ILE A 480 -4.10 -11.73 11.07
C ILE A 480 -5.16 -12.66 11.67
N GLY A 481 -5.08 -13.94 11.35
CA GLY A 481 -6.11 -14.94 11.60
C GLY A 481 -7.07 -15.14 10.44
N GLU A 482 -8.04 -16.01 10.65
CA GLU A 482 -9.08 -16.35 9.66
C GLU A 482 -10.48 -16.27 10.29
N THR A 483 -11.49 -15.98 9.48
CA THR A 483 -12.88 -15.87 9.93
C THR A 483 -13.59 -17.22 9.77
N THR A 484 -14.46 -17.59 10.71
CA THR A 484 -15.30 -18.79 10.56
C THR A 484 -16.26 -18.65 9.38
N GLU A 485 -16.70 -19.77 8.77
CA GLU A 485 -17.57 -19.80 7.58
C GLU A 485 -19.03 -19.32 7.84
N SER A 486 -19.27 -18.60 8.93
CA SER A 486 -20.61 -18.20 9.37
C SER A 486 -20.98 -16.79 8.91
N ILE A 487 -22.27 -16.49 8.89
CA ILE A 487 -22.78 -15.13 8.65
C ILE A 487 -22.30 -14.21 9.79
N THR A 488 -21.78 -13.01 9.47
CA THR A 488 -21.38 -11.97 10.46
C THR A 488 -22.48 -11.64 11.47
N ALA A 489 -23.75 -11.81 11.08
CA ALA A 489 -24.93 -11.67 11.92
C ALA A 489 -25.31 -12.94 12.72
N MET A 490 -24.45 -13.95 12.84
CA MET A 490 -24.63 -15.12 13.73
C MET A 490 -23.72 -15.09 14.97
N PRO A 491 -24.10 -15.73 16.09
CA PRO A 491 -23.31 -15.74 17.33
C PRO A 491 -21.96 -16.49 17.24
N ASP A 492 -21.79 -17.38 16.26
CA ASP A 492 -20.61 -18.23 16.03
C ASP A 492 -19.65 -17.65 14.98
N TYR A 493 -19.87 -16.38 14.60
CA TYR A 493 -18.90 -15.64 13.82
C TYR A 493 -17.72 -15.26 14.68
N GLU A 494 -16.55 -15.81 14.35
CA GLU A 494 -15.32 -15.58 15.08
C GLU A 494 -14.15 -15.36 14.12
N ALA A 495 -13.16 -14.56 14.52
CA ALA A 495 -11.82 -14.66 13.96
C ALA A 495 -10.99 -15.58 14.86
N VAL A 496 -10.38 -16.60 14.26
CA VAL A 496 -9.57 -17.61 14.94
C VAL A 496 -8.14 -17.55 14.42
N ARG A 497 -7.21 -18.18 15.14
CA ARG A 497 -5.80 -18.31 14.73
C ARG A 497 -5.09 -16.98 14.48
N GLY A 498 -5.47 -15.92 15.19
CA GLY A 498 -4.86 -14.61 15.06
C GLY A 498 -3.43 -14.49 15.63
N GLY A 499 -3.03 -15.43 16.49
CA GLY A 499 -1.76 -15.30 17.20
C GLY A 499 -1.68 -14.01 18.04
N THR A 500 -0.47 -13.52 18.33
CA THR A 500 -0.27 -12.38 19.25
C THR A 500 0.92 -11.50 18.88
N GLY A 501 0.85 -10.20 19.19
CA GLY A 501 1.98 -9.29 19.08
C GLY A 501 2.41 -8.95 17.65
N ASN A 502 1.55 -9.21 16.65
CA ASN A 502 1.85 -8.91 15.26
C ASN A 502 1.56 -7.43 14.96
N VAL A 503 2.42 -6.79 14.16
CA VAL A 503 2.35 -5.36 13.85
C VAL A 503 2.39 -5.13 12.34
N VAL A 504 1.43 -4.35 11.84
CA VAL A 504 1.42 -3.80 10.47
C VAL A 504 1.63 -2.29 10.57
N GLN A 505 2.72 -1.77 10.01
CA GLN A 505 3.04 -0.36 10.15
C GLN A 505 3.71 0.29 8.94
N ASN A 506 3.68 1.64 8.92
CA ASN A 506 4.37 2.48 7.94
C ASN A 506 4.01 2.16 6.48
N SER A 507 2.90 1.46 6.24
CA SER A 507 2.59 0.82 4.97
C SER A 507 1.54 1.61 4.18
N TYR A 508 1.53 1.42 2.85
CA TYR A 508 0.49 1.93 1.97
C TYR A 508 -0.35 0.77 1.45
N LEU A 509 -1.61 0.72 1.86
CA LEU A 509 -2.53 -0.38 1.55
C LEU A 509 -3.68 0.20 0.73
N HIS A 510 -3.74 -0.08 -0.57
CA HIS A 510 -4.69 0.61 -1.44
C HIS A 510 -5.20 -0.21 -2.61
N ASP A 511 -6.30 0.23 -3.24
CA ASP A 511 -6.90 -0.49 -4.36
C ASP A 511 -7.28 -1.93 -3.98
N LEU A 512 -8.08 -2.01 -2.92
CA LEU A 512 -8.44 -3.25 -2.24
C LEU A 512 -9.90 -3.60 -2.55
N GLY A 513 -10.15 -4.78 -3.11
CA GLY A 513 -11.49 -5.31 -3.30
C GLY A 513 -12.18 -5.57 -1.97
N GLY A 514 -11.42 -6.05 -0.98
CA GLY A 514 -11.80 -6.17 0.43
C GLY A 514 -11.25 -5.02 1.29
N GLY A 515 -10.76 -5.31 2.48
CA GLY A 515 -10.39 -4.35 3.52
C GLY A 515 -8.89 -4.12 3.68
N GLY A 516 -8.52 -3.39 4.73
CA GLY A 516 -7.12 -3.11 5.03
C GLY A 516 -6.49 -4.25 5.83
N VAL A 517 -6.62 -4.17 7.16
CA VAL A 517 -6.01 -5.11 8.11
C VAL A 517 -7.09 -5.78 8.96
N LEU A 518 -7.18 -7.10 8.88
CA LEU A 518 -7.91 -7.90 9.87
C LEU A 518 -7.00 -8.19 11.06
N LEU A 519 -7.36 -7.63 12.22
CA LEU A 519 -6.71 -7.79 13.51
C LEU A 519 -7.49 -8.82 14.35
N GLY A 520 -7.33 -10.10 14.03
CA GLY A 520 -7.79 -11.20 14.86
C GLY A 520 -6.75 -11.56 15.92
N GLY A 521 -7.17 -11.91 17.13
CA GLY A 521 -6.27 -12.40 18.18
C GLY A 521 -6.77 -12.09 19.60
N GLY A 522 -6.18 -12.77 20.57
CA GLY A 522 -6.66 -12.79 21.95
C GLY A 522 -7.76 -13.83 22.18
N ASP A 523 -8.08 -14.09 23.44
CA ASP A 523 -8.99 -15.13 23.86
C ASP A 523 -10.10 -14.51 24.73
N ARG A 524 -11.34 -14.53 24.22
CA ARG A 524 -12.50 -13.93 24.91
C ARG A 524 -12.98 -14.73 26.11
N ASP A 525 -12.69 -16.03 26.21
CA ASP A 525 -13.04 -16.82 27.39
C ASP A 525 -12.16 -16.44 28.59
N THR A 526 -10.91 -16.07 28.32
CA THR A 526 -9.91 -15.73 29.35
C THR A 526 -9.63 -14.24 29.48
N LEU A 527 -10.06 -13.43 28.51
CA LEU A 527 -9.67 -12.03 28.32
C LEU A 527 -8.15 -11.82 28.21
N GLU A 528 -7.44 -12.82 27.69
CA GLU A 528 -6.02 -12.67 27.33
C GLU A 528 -5.90 -11.85 26.04
N PRO A 529 -5.15 -10.73 26.04
CA PRO A 529 -5.07 -9.83 24.88
C PRO A 529 -4.20 -10.42 23.76
N GLY A 530 -4.63 -10.20 22.52
CA GLY A 530 -3.86 -10.49 21.31
C GLY A 530 -2.69 -9.53 21.11
N ASN A 531 -2.85 -8.25 21.45
CA ASN A 531 -1.87 -7.19 21.24
C ASN A 531 -1.41 -7.06 19.78
N ASN A 532 -2.28 -7.37 18.81
CA ASN A 532 -1.99 -7.11 17.41
C ASN A 532 -2.28 -5.65 17.09
N VAL A 533 -1.43 -5.03 16.25
CA VAL A 533 -1.45 -3.57 16.02
C VAL A 533 -1.40 -3.25 14.53
N ALA A 534 -2.27 -2.34 14.08
CA ALA A 534 -2.11 -1.64 12.81
C ALA A 534 -1.86 -0.14 13.08
N ARG A 535 -0.69 0.38 12.68
CA ARG A 535 -0.34 1.78 12.96
C ARG A 535 0.45 2.52 11.90
N HIS A 536 0.31 3.85 11.83
CA HIS A 536 1.05 4.67 10.86
C HIS A 536 0.89 4.18 9.41
N ASN A 537 -0.27 3.62 9.07
CA ASN A 537 -0.56 3.19 7.71
C ASN A 537 -1.42 4.24 7.00
N GLU A 538 -1.29 4.26 5.69
CA GLU A 538 -2.21 4.93 4.79
C GLU A 538 -3.05 3.85 4.11
N ILE A 539 -4.38 3.87 4.31
CA ILE A 539 -5.30 2.84 3.81
C ILE A 539 -6.38 3.50 2.95
N ALA A 540 -6.41 3.19 1.65
CA ALA A 540 -7.25 3.90 0.70
C ALA A 540 -7.98 2.98 -0.28
N ARG A 541 -9.09 3.42 -0.89
CA ARG A 541 -9.74 2.71 -2.02
C ARG A 541 -10.02 1.24 -1.70
N PHE A 542 -10.65 0.99 -0.56
CA PHE A 542 -10.99 -0.35 -0.06
C PHE A 542 -12.51 -0.59 -0.11
N SER A 543 -12.95 -1.83 0.13
CA SER A 543 -14.34 -2.29 -0.05
C SER A 543 -14.88 -2.07 -1.47
N ARG A 544 -14.00 -2.14 -2.48
CA ARG A 544 -14.38 -1.90 -3.88
C ARG A 544 -15.26 -3.00 -4.45
N LEU A 545 -15.05 -4.25 -4.01
CA LEU A 545 -15.72 -5.44 -4.54
C LEU A 545 -16.64 -6.12 -3.51
N ALA A 546 -16.49 -5.82 -2.22
CA ALA A 546 -17.24 -6.43 -1.13
C ALA A 546 -17.68 -5.40 -0.05
N THR A 547 -18.69 -5.76 0.74
CA THR A 547 -19.08 -5.02 1.95
C THR A 547 -18.68 -5.78 3.22
N TYR A 548 -18.65 -5.07 4.36
CA TYR A 548 -18.14 -5.60 5.63
C TYR A 548 -16.66 -6.02 5.58
N THR A 549 -15.88 -5.33 4.76
CA THR A 549 -14.43 -5.49 4.60
C THR A 549 -13.73 -4.16 4.96
N PRO A 550 -13.73 -3.78 6.25
CA PRO A 550 -13.25 -2.47 6.72
C PRO A 550 -11.73 -2.31 6.57
N ALA A 551 -11.24 -1.07 6.66
CA ALA A 551 -9.81 -0.79 6.79
C ALA A 551 -9.20 -1.43 8.04
N GLY A 552 -9.95 -1.49 9.14
CA GLY A 552 -9.59 -2.22 10.35
C GLY A 552 -10.72 -3.13 10.84
N TYR A 553 -10.48 -4.44 10.86
CA TYR A 553 -11.39 -5.42 11.44
C TYR A 553 -10.83 -5.91 12.78
N LEU A 554 -11.40 -5.52 13.91
CA LEU A 554 -10.88 -5.88 15.23
C LEU A 554 -11.73 -6.99 15.86
N TYR A 555 -11.15 -8.17 16.07
CA TYR A 555 -11.82 -9.30 16.74
C TYR A 555 -10.96 -9.89 17.86
N GLY A 556 -11.62 -10.40 18.91
CA GLY A 556 -10.96 -11.06 20.04
C GLY A 556 -10.79 -10.12 21.23
N VAL A 557 -9.57 -9.91 21.72
CA VAL A 557 -9.30 -9.07 22.91
C VAL A 557 -8.04 -8.24 22.73
N GLY A 558 -8.07 -6.95 23.04
CA GLY A 558 -6.86 -6.12 23.22
C GLY A 558 -6.04 -5.88 21.95
N ASN A 559 -6.67 -5.69 20.80
CA ASN A 559 -6.00 -5.29 19.56
C ASN A 559 -6.15 -3.78 19.31
N THR A 560 -5.20 -3.18 18.59
CA THR A 560 -5.07 -1.72 18.44
C THR A 560 -5.00 -1.29 16.98
N PHE A 561 -5.76 -0.25 16.64
CA PHE A 561 -5.72 0.43 15.34
C PHE A 561 -5.46 1.93 15.59
N GLU A 562 -4.21 2.37 15.39
CA GLU A 562 -3.79 3.71 15.84
C GLU A 562 -2.95 4.50 14.82
N TYR A 563 -3.03 5.83 14.81
CA TYR A 563 -2.20 6.67 13.93
C TYR A 563 -2.33 6.38 12.43
N ASN A 564 -3.43 5.79 11.95
CA ASN A 564 -3.64 5.53 10.54
C ASN A 564 -4.41 6.68 9.86
N GLU A 565 -4.15 6.87 8.56
CA GLU A 565 -4.97 7.68 7.67
C GLU A 565 -5.79 6.74 6.78
N VAL A 566 -7.11 6.93 6.74
CA VAL A 566 -8.04 6.00 6.10
C VAL A 566 -9.06 6.77 5.27
N TYR A 567 -9.13 6.49 3.96
CA TYR A 567 -9.95 7.30 3.07
C TYR A 567 -10.46 6.61 1.81
N ASP A 568 -11.41 7.26 1.12
CA ASP A 568 -11.94 6.88 -0.18
C ASP A 568 -12.50 5.45 -0.21
N ALA A 569 -13.61 5.24 0.51
CA ALA A 569 -14.28 3.94 0.53
C ALA A 569 -15.81 4.04 0.54
N PRO A 570 -16.52 3.11 -0.15
CA PRO A 570 -17.98 3.13 -0.23
C PRO A 570 -18.66 2.67 1.08
N HIS A 571 -17.93 2.00 1.99
CA HIS A 571 -18.45 1.35 3.19
C HIS A 571 -17.71 1.79 4.48
N MET A 572 -18.07 1.21 5.64
CA MET A 572 -17.44 1.50 6.94
C MET A 572 -15.92 1.27 6.97
N ALA A 573 -15.21 2.02 7.80
CA ALA A 573 -13.75 1.95 7.94
C ALA A 573 -13.29 1.02 9.07
N ILE A 574 -14.06 0.91 10.15
CA ILE A 574 -13.72 0.08 11.31
C ILE A 574 -14.91 -0.78 11.72
N GLN A 575 -14.66 -2.06 11.94
CA GLN A 575 -15.61 -2.97 12.60
C GLN A 575 -14.99 -3.51 13.89
N ILE A 576 -15.70 -3.32 15.01
CA ILE A 576 -15.28 -3.79 16.33
C ILE A 576 -16.14 -5.00 16.73
N MET A 577 -15.50 -6.14 16.98
CA MET A 577 -16.15 -7.39 17.40
C MET A 577 -15.34 -8.11 18.48
N GLY A 578 -15.15 -7.45 19.63
CA GLY A 578 -14.35 -8.00 20.71
C GLY A 578 -14.30 -7.09 21.93
N ASN A 579 -13.29 -7.33 22.77
CA ASN A 579 -13.10 -6.67 24.06
C ASN A 579 -11.81 -5.86 24.09
N ASP A 580 -11.79 -4.79 24.90
CA ASP A 580 -10.59 -4.00 25.18
C ASP A 580 -9.85 -3.48 23.94
N MET A 581 -10.56 -3.27 22.83
CA MET A 581 -9.99 -2.77 21.58
C MET A 581 -9.70 -1.28 21.64
N GLN A 582 -8.64 -0.84 20.97
CA GLN A 582 -8.22 0.56 20.95
C GLN A 582 -8.21 1.10 19.53
N ILE A 583 -8.95 2.19 19.30
CA ILE A 583 -9.00 2.90 18.02
C ILE A 583 -8.65 4.36 18.29
N THR A 584 -7.37 4.71 18.16
CA THR A 584 -6.86 6.00 18.65
C THR A 584 -6.01 6.78 17.65
N ASN A 585 -6.13 8.11 17.65
CA ASN A 585 -5.27 8.98 16.84
C ASN A 585 -5.34 8.71 15.32
N ASN A 586 -6.49 8.27 14.78
CA ASN A 586 -6.63 8.04 13.33
C ASN A 586 -7.28 9.25 12.64
N TYR A 587 -7.03 9.40 11.33
CA TYR A 587 -7.73 10.33 10.46
C TYR A 587 -8.57 9.55 9.44
N PHE A 588 -9.89 9.70 9.54
CA PHE A 588 -10.87 9.06 8.68
C PHE A 588 -11.51 10.12 7.79
N HIS A 589 -11.38 10.03 6.46
CA HIS A 589 -12.05 11.00 5.58
C HIS A 589 -12.53 10.45 4.25
N ASP A 590 -13.62 11.01 3.71
CA ASP A 590 -14.22 10.58 2.44
C ASP A 590 -14.65 9.09 2.47
N LEU A 591 -15.46 8.74 3.47
CA LEU A 591 -15.83 7.36 3.79
C LEU A 591 -17.36 7.16 3.77
N VAL A 592 -17.76 5.89 3.63
CA VAL A 592 -19.17 5.48 3.58
C VAL A 592 -19.91 6.17 2.42
N LEU A 593 -19.25 6.26 1.27
CA LEU A 593 -19.70 7.06 0.13
C LEU A 593 -20.90 6.47 -0.62
N ASN A 594 -21.13 5.16 -0.57
CA ASN A 594 -22.13 4.47 -1.40
C ASN A 594 -22.94 3.39 -0.68
N ALA A 595 -22.82 3.27 0.64
CA ALA A 595 -23.63 2.40 1.49
C ALA A 595 -24.59 3.22 2.36
N GLY A 596 -25.62 2.58 2.91
CA GLY A 596 -26.44 3.17 3.96
C GLY A 596 -26.63 2.23 5.13
N ASP A 597 -27.13 2.74 6.25
CA ASP A 597 -27.25 2.00 7.53
C ASP A 597 -25.87 1.60 8.08
N GLN A 598 -24.94 2.54 8.05
CA GLN A 598 -23.52 2.34 8.34
C GLN A 598 -22.94 3.54 9.09
N GLY A 599 -21.83 3.31 9.79
CA GLY A 599 -20.99 4.38 10.29
C GLY A 599 -19.52 4.14 9.96
N VAL A 600 -18.69 5.17 10.06
CA VAL A 600 -17.23 5.02 9.89
C VAL A 600 -16.70 3.98 10.88
N ILE A 601 -17.11 4.10 12.15
CA ILE A 601 -16.90 3.09 13.18
C ILE A 601 -18.22 2.35 13.42
N TYR A 602 -18.21 1.04 13.24
CA TYR A 602 -19.37 0.17 13.45
C TYR A 602 -19.08 -0.91 14.48
N THR A 603 -20.04 -1.15 15.37
CA THR A 603 -20.12 -2.37 16.17
C THR A 603 -21.58 -2.69 16.44
N GLY A 604 -21.89 -3.94 16.77
CA GLY A 604 -23.27 -4.29 17.06
C GLY A 604 -23.47 -5.74 17.42
N ARG A 605 -24.69 -6.02 17.87
CA ARG A 605 -25.21 -7.37 18.09
C ARG A 605 -24.50 -8.18 19.18
N ASP A 606 -23.68 -7.62 20.04
CA ASP A 606 -23.15 -8.33 21.22
C ASP A 606 -22.95 -7.34 22.38
N TYR A 607 -23.64 -7.58 23.48
CA TYR A 607 -23.58 -6.75 24.70
C TYR A 607 -22.30 -7.00 25.51
N THR A 608 -21.53 -8.01 25.14
CA THR A 608 -20.30 -8.40 25.83
C THR A 608 -19.05 -7.80 25.20
N TYR A 609 -19.15 -7.05 24.09
CA TYR A 609 -18.02 -6.29 23.52
C TYR A 609 -17.67 -5.05 24.37
N LEU A 610 -17.25 -5.28 25.60
CA LEU A 610 -16.97 -4.28 26.63
C LEU A 610 -15.51 -3.81 26.58
N GLY A 611 -15.25 -2.63 27.14
CA GLY A 611 -13.90 -2.11 27.34
C GLY A 611 -13.26 -1.47 26.11
N ASN A 612 -14.01 -1.34 25.01
CA ASN A 612 -13.50 -0.77 23.77
C ASN A 612 -13.44 0.77 23.81
N GLU A 613 -12.37 1.34 23.26
CA GLU A 613 -12.06 2.76 23.26
C GLU A 613 -11.92 3.31 21.84
N VAL A 614 -12.58 4.44 21.59
CA VAL A 614 -12.46 5.21 20.35
C VAL A 614 -12.14 6.65 20.72
N ALA A 615 -10.87 7.05 20.57
CA ALA A 615 -10.41 8.32 21.11
C ALA A 615 -9.42 9.08 20.22
N TYR A 616 -9.39 10.40 20.35
CA TYR A 616 -8.40 11.25 19.68
C TYR A 616 -8.42 11.19 18.14
N ASN A 617 -9.50 10.68 17.54
CA ASN A 617 -9.62 10.52 16.09
C ASN A 617 -10.23 11.77 15.45
N LEU A 618 -9.89 11.98 14.18
CA LEU A 618 -10.49 12.99 13.30
C LEU A 618 -11.33 12.31 12.23
N PHE A 619 -12.56 12.77 12.04
CA PHE A 619 -13.48 12.32 11.01
C PHE A 619 -13.88 13.50 10.11
N GLU A 620 -13.83 13.33 8.80
CA GLU A 620 -14.19 14.38 7.84
C GLU A 620 -14.86 13.83 6.58
N GLY A 621 -16.00 14.39 6.16
CA GLY A 621 -16.60 14.03 4.87
C GLY A 621 -17.21 12.62 4.84
N ILE A 622 -18.24 12.40 5.65
CA ILE A 622 -18.96 11.12 5.69
C ILE A 622 -20.14 11.16 4.70
N GLY A 623 -20.22 10.15 3.84
CA GLY A 623 -21.18 10.10 2.74
C GLY A 623 -22.65 9.96 3.17
N GLY A 624 -23.56 10.58 2.40
CA GLY A 624 -24.99 10.32 2.44
C GLY A 624 -25.67 10.61 3.79
N SER A 625 -26.40 9.61 4.29
CA SER A 625 -27.13 9.68 5.57
C SER A 625 -26.44 8.89 6.69
N ASN A 626 -25.11 8.72 6.59
CA ASN A 626 -24.34 7.82 7.47
C ASN A 626 -23.68 8.55 8.64
N ASP A 627 -23.24 7.74 9.61
CA ASP A 627 -22.82 8.22 10.92
C ASP A 627 -21.29 8.13 11.11
N ALA A 628 -20.71 8.94 12.00
CA ALA A 628 -19.31 8.73 12.40
C ALA A 628 -19.18 7.49 13.29
N PHE A 629 -20.07 7.39 14.29
CA PHE A 629 -20.13 6.24 15.20
C PHE A 629 -21.51 5.57 15.12
N TYR A 630 -21.57 4.32 14.66
CA TYR A 630 -22.80 3.51 14.61
C TYR A 630 -22.68 2.29 15.52
N MET A 631 -23.33 2.37 16.69
CA MET A 631 -23.42 1.28 17.66
C MET A 631 -24.80 0.61 17.51
N ASP A 632 -24.83 -0.46 16.72
CA ASP A 632 -26.04 -1.15 16.26
C ASP A 632 -26.52 -2.20 17.29
N ASP A 633 -27.81 -2.51 17.27
CA ASP A 633 -28.38 -3.70 17.92
C ASP A 633 -27.93 -3.95 19.38
N GLY A 634 -27.90 -2.90 20.20
CA GLY A 634 -27.61 -3.03 21.63
C GLY A 634 -26.14 -3.16 22.02
N ALA A 635 -25.20 -2.85 21.11
CA ALA A 635 -23.78 -2.67 21.44
C ALA A 635 -23.60 -1.87 22.74
N SER A 636 -22.74 -2.36 23.64
CA SER A 636 -22.68 -1.91 25.03
C SER A 636 -21.23 -1.74 25.52
N GLY A 637 -21.02 -0.90 26.53
CA GLY A 637 -19.72 -0.69 27.16
C GLY A 637 -18.66 0.00 26.29
N MET A 638 -19.07 0.69 25.24
CA MET A 638 -18.18 1.47 24.37
C MET A 638 -17.81 2.81 25.01
N ARG A 639 -16.55 3.26 24.82
CA ARG A 639 -16.07 4.57 25.30
C ARG A 639 -15.56 5.43 24.14
N PHE A 640 -16.24 6.55 23.89
CA PHE A 640 -15.87 7.56 22.90
C PHE A 640 -15.40 8.84 23.60
N HIS A 641 -14.19 9.33 23.31
CA HIS A 641 -13.80 10.64 23.80
C HIS A 641 -12.74 11.37 23.00
N HIS A 642 -12.73 12.69 23.12
CA HIS A 642 -11.74 13.55 22.50
C HIS A 642 -11.65 13.39 20.97
N ASN A 643 -12.75 12.94 20.34
CA ASN A 643 -12.83 12.85 18.88
C ASN A 643 -13.33 14.17 18.28
N VAL A 644 -12.92 14.43 17.06
CA VAL A 644 -13.38 15.56 16.24
C VAL A 644 -14.11 14.99 15.03
N VAL A 645 -15.41 15.28 14.90
CA VAL A 645 -16.24 14.83 13.78
C VAL A 645 -16.69 16.03 12.97
N LYS A 646 -16.39 16.04 11.68
CA LYS A 646 -16.74 17.11 10.74
C LYS A 646 -17.51 16.54 9.54
N ASP A 647 -18.59 17.23 9.15
CA ASP A 647 -19.37 16.92 7.95
C ASP A 647 -19.94 15.49 7.93
N ALA A 648 -20.92 15.22 8.80
CA ALA A 648 -21.58 13.92 8.93
C ALA A 648 -23.10 14.04 9.10
N HIS A 649 -23.87 12.99 8.77
CA HIS A 649 -25.30 12.98 9.07
C HIS A 649 -25.53 12.94 10.58
N SER A 650 -24.97 11.93 11.25
CA SER A 650 -24.89 11.92 12.71
C SER A 650 -23.48 11.73 13.23
N GLY A 651 -23.16 12.42 14.33
CA GLY A 651 -21.89 12.24 15.02
C GLY A 651 -21.87 10.93 15.81
N LEU A 652 -22.93 10.68 16.58
CA LEU A 652 -23.11 9.49 17.39
C LEU A 652 -24.47 8.87 17.03
N TYR A 653 -24.49 7.55 16.88
CA TYR A 653 -25.69 6.75 16.62
C TYR A 653 -25.67 5.52 17.54
N PHE A 654 -26.16 5.68 18.76
CA PHE A 654 -26.35 4.57 19.69
C PHE A 654 -27.75 3.98 19.56
N GLN A 655 -27.86 2.83 18.90
CA GLN A 655 -29.09 2.09 18.68
C GLN A 655 -29.27 1.09 19.83
N SER A 656 -29.88 1.54 20.93
CA SER A 656 -29.97 0.80 22.20
C SER A 656 -28.61 0.65 22.91
N GLY A 657 -28.50 -0.34 23.82
CA GLY A 657 -27.25 -0.68 24.50
C GLY A 657 -27.08 -0.05 25.88
N HIS A 658 -26.20 -0.64 26.68
CA HIS A 658 -25.99 -0.35 28.09
C HIS A 658 -24.57 0.17 28.31
N SER A 659 -24.37 1.10 29.26
CA SER A 659 -23.04 1.57 29.68
C SER A 659 -22.15 2.20 28.58
N ASN A 660 -22.71 2.65 27.45
CA ASN A 660 -21.96 3.39 26.44
C ASN A 660 -21.66 4.82 26.92
N THR A 661 -20.46 5.32 26.67
CA THR A 661 -20.05 6.68 27.10
C THR A 661 -19.48 7.47 25.94
N ALA A 662 -19.86 8.73 25.81
CA ALA A 662 -19.35 9.67 24.82
C ALA A 662 -19.05 11.03 25.47
N ASN A 663 -17.79 11.29 25.80
CA ASN A 663 -17.38 12.45 26.59
C ASN A 663 -16.36 13.30 25.85
N ASP A 664 -16.40 14.62 26.02
CA ASP A 664 -15.37 15.51 25.46
C ASP A 664 -15.23 15.32 23.94
N ASN A 665 -16.30 15.35 23.16
CA ASN A 665 -16.23 15.22 21.70
C ASN A 665 -16.62 16.55 21.02
N VAL A 666 -16.00 16.83 19.87
CA VAL A 666 -16.25 18.04 19.07
C VAL A 666 -16.94 17.63 17.77
N PHE A 667 -18.10 18.22 17.51
CA PHE A 667 -18.91 17.96 16.32
C PHE A 667 -19.05 19.25 15.52
N ILE A 668 -18.67 19.25 14.24
CA ILE A 668 -18.61 20.42 13.37
C ILE A 668 -19.47 20.15 12.15
N ASN A 669 -20.48 20.98 11.89
CA ASN A 669 -21.41 20.79 10.76
C ASN A 669 -21.99 19.36 10.70
N VAL A 670 -22.40 18.83 11.86
CA VAL A 670 -23.02 17.51 11.99
C VAL A 670 -24.53 17.69 12.05
N GLY A 671 -25.26 16.94 11.22
CA GLY A 671 -26.72 17.07 11.10
C GLY A 671 -27.47 16.76 12.39
N ARG A 672 -27.03 15.72 13.12
CA ARG A 672 -27.54 15.32 14.44
C ARG A 672 -26.41 14.82 15.31
N THR A 673 -26.31 15.29 16.54
CA THR A 673 -25.33 14.75 17.50
C THR A 673 -26.13 13.95 18.53
N GLY A 674 -25.87 12.67 18.81
CA GLY A 674 -26.57 12.00 19.91
C GLY A 674 -26.86 10.51 19.79
N HIS A 675 -28.12 10.14 19.98
CA HIS A 675 -28.58 8.77 20.00
C HIS A 675 -29.86 8.68 19.17
N ASP A 676 -30.15 7.53 18.59
CA ASP A 676 -31.42 7.29 17.88
C ASP A 676 -31.91 5.89 18.23
N ARG A 677 -33.21 5.72 18.39
CA ARG A 677 -33.84 4.42 18.74
C ARG A 677 -33.23 3.71 19.97
N GLN A 678 -32.79 4.47 20.97
CA GLN A 678 -32.45 3.94 22.30
C GLN A 678 -33.61 3.17 22.95
N TYR A 679 -34.83 3.52 22.55
CA TYR A 679 -36.06 2.83 22.92
C TYR A 679 -36.81 2.38 21.67
N ALA A 680 -37.72 1.40 21.84
CA ALA A 680 -38.75 1.12 20.84
C ALA A 680 -39.54 2.40 20.47
N LEU A 681 -40.02 2.47 19.23
CA LEU A 681 -40.63 3.68 18.69
C LEU A 681 -41.99 3.99 19.35
N ASP A 682 -42.41 5.25 19.25
CA ASP A 682 -43.61 5.78 19.90
C ASP A 682 -44.86 4.94 19.62
N GLY A 683 -45.31 4.21 20.64
CA GLY A 683 -46.53 3.43 20.64
C GLY A 683 -46.37 1.95 20.26
N GLU A 684 -45.15 1.42 20.19
CA GLU A 684 -44.93 -0.01 19.93
C GLU A 684 -45.12 -0.87 21.20
N PRO A 685 -45.84 -2.01 21.10
CA PRO A 685 -45.88 -3.01 22.17
C PRO A 685 -44.63 -3.91 22.07
N GLY A 686 -43.71 -3.82 23.03
CA GLY A 686 -42.44 -4.60 22.97
C GLY A 686 -41.55 -4.34 24.19
N LEU A 687 -40.33 -4.92 24.21
CA LEU A 687 -39.30 -4.65 25.23
C LEU A 687 -38.79 -3.18 25.15
N PRO A 688 -38.18 -2.63 26.22
CA PRO A 688 -37.76 -1.23 26.25
C PRO A 688 -36.71 -0.87 25.17
N VAL A 689 -35.72 -1.74 24.92
CA VAL A 689 -34.74 -1.57 23.83
C VAL A 689 -35.24 -2.15 22.50
N SER A 690 -34.86 -1.47 21.41
CA SER A 690 -35.10 -1.96 20.04
C SER A 690 -34.26 -3.23 19.79
N ASN A 691 -34.74 -4.11 18.91
CA ASN A 691 -34.05 -5.36 18.53
C ASN A 691 -33.59 -6.25 19.70
N ALA A 692 -34.31 -6.22 20.83
CA ALA A 692 -33.99 -6.99 22.04
C ALA A 692 -33.91 -8.52 21.87
N TRP A 693 -34.32 -9.06 20.72
CA TRP A 693 -34.07 -10.46 20.35
C TRP A 693 -32.58 -10.81 20.33
N VAL A 694 -31.69 -9.84 20.07
CA VAL A 694 -30.22 -10.00 20.13
C VAL A 694 -29.77 -10.32 21.56
N VAL A 695 -30.36 -9.66 22.56
CA VAL A 695 -30.12 -9.98 23.98
C VAL A 695 -30.48 -11.43 24.26
N HIS A 696 -31.61 -11.90 23.72
CA HIS A 696 -32.05 -13.28 23.89
C HIS A 696 -31.20 -14.33 23.16
N SER A 697 -30.70 -14.02 21.97
CA SER A 697 -30.01 -14.98 21.10
C SER A 697 -28.49 -15.01 21.28
N ARG A 698 -27.90 -13.92 21.79
CA ARG A 698 -26.43 -13.75 21.88
C ARG A 698 -25.92 -13.42 23.26
N PHE A 699 -26.66 -12.65 24.07
CA PHE A 699 -26.22 -12.40 25.43
C PHE A 699 -26.55 -13.58 26.38
N ASN A 700 -27.72 -14.23 26.20
CA ASN A 700 -28.06 -15.48 26.89
C ASN A 700 -27.07 -16.63 26.58
N ALA A 701 -26.29 -16.51 25.51
CA ALA A 701 -25.22 -17.44 25.24
C ALA A 701 -24.05 -17.24 26.21
N PHE A 702 -23.55 -16.02 26.38
CA PHE A 702 -22.28 -15.82 27.07
C PHE A 702 -22.40 -15.69 28.60
N LEU A 703 -23.12 -14.71 29.16
CA LEU A 703 -23.16 -14.50 30.62
C LEU A 703 -24.26 -15.29 31.35
N ASP A 704 -25.13 -16.01 30.62
CA ASP A 704 -26.11 -16.95 31.18
C ASP A 704 -25.54 -18.39 31.20
N VAL A 705 -24.94 -18.77 32.33
CA VAL A 705 -24.38 -20.12 32.51
C VAL A 705 -25.47 -21.15 32.86
N ARG A 706 -25.85 -22.01 31.91
CA ARG A 706 -26.68 -23.22 32.14
C ARG A 706 -26.02 -24.48 31.61
N GLU A 707 -26.05 -25.56 32.39
CA GLU A 707 -25.53 -26.87 31.99
C GLU A 707 -26.37 -27.43 30.81
N GLY A 708 -25.80 -27.46 29.61
CA GLY A 708 -26.40 -28.05 28.40
C GLY A 708 -26.94 -27.05 27.37
N GLU A 709 -26.75 -25.74 27.54
CA GLU A 709 -27.02 -24.74 26.49
C GLU A 709 -25.79 -24.57 25.58
N LYS A 710 -26.02 -24.35 24.27
CA LYS A 710 -25.01 -24.54 23.21
C LYS A 710 -23.81 -23.58 23.32
N TYR A 711 -23.99 -22.40 23.92
CA TYR A 711 -23.03 -21.31 23.89
C TYR A 711 -22.63 -20.81 25.29
N SER A 712 -23.02 -21.53 26.36
CA SER A 712 -22.85 -21.09 27.74
C SER A 712 -21.37 -20.96 28.12
N ALA A 713 -20.93 -19.75 28.50
CA ALA A 713 -19.69 -19.61 29.26
C ALA A 713 -19.78 -20.46 30.54
N THR A 714 -18.64 -20.92 31.07
CA THR A 714 -18.65 -21.62 32.36
C THR A 714 -18.70 -20.61 33.52
N PRO A 715 -19.07 -21.02 34.74
CA PRO A 715 -19.03 -20.10 35.88
C PRO A 715 -17.63 -19.52 36.11
N GLU A 716 -16.58 -20.25 35.71
CA GLU A 716 -15.20 -19.77 35.75
C GLU A 716 -14.95 -18.66 34.73
N ILE A 717 -15.42 -18.78 33.48
CA ILE A 717 -15.30 -17.73 32.46
C ILE A 717 -16.01 -16.45 32.91
N VAL A 718 -17.26 -16.56 33.39
CA VAL A 718 -18.01 -15.40 33.89
C VAL A 718 -17.31 -14.74 35.07
N GLN A 719 -16.74 -15.52 36.00
CA GLN A 719 -15.97 -14.96 37.11
C GLN A 719 -14.70 -14.22 36.61
N THR A 720 -13.99 -14.77 35.62
CA THR A 720 -12.84 -14.11 35.00
C THR A 720 -13.23 -12.74 34.44
N TRP A 721 -14.37 -12.66 33.74
CA TRP A 721 -14.90 -11.40 33.22
C TRP A 721 -15.25 -10.40 34.32
N HIS A 722 -15.96 -10.86 35.36
CA HIS A 722 -16.28 -10.00 36.49
C HIS A 722 -15.02 -9.46 37.17
N ASP A 723 -14.02 -10.31 37.41
CA ASP A 723 -12.75 -9.90 38.01
C ASP A 723 -12.04 -8.88 37.11
N HIS A 724 -11.99 -9.11 35.80
CA HIS A 724 -11.39 -8.19 34.83
C HIS A 724 -12.02 -6.79 34.91
N TYR A 725 -13.35 -6.70 34.80
CA TYR A 725 -14.08 -5.43 34.73
C TYR A 725 -14.40 -4.79 36.09
N THR A 726 -14.06 -5.41 37.23
CA THR A 726 -14.28 -4.83 38.58
C THR A 726 -13.00 -4.57 39.35
N SER A 727 -11.86 -5.15 38.94
CA SER A 727 -10.58 -5.03 39.65
C SER A 727 -9.96 -3.62 39.58
N GLY A 728 -10.14 -2.94 38.45
CA GLY A 728 -9.47 -1.68 38.12
C GLY A 728 -7.99 -1.85 37.81
N GLU A 729 -7.56 -3.07 37.44
CA GLU A 729 -6.19 -3.37 37.05
C GLU A 729 -5.88 -3.02 35.59
N HIS A 730 -6.92 -2.98 34.74
CA HIS A 730 -6.83 -2.61 33.32
C HIS A 730 -7.26 -1.16 33.11
N SER A 731 -6.67 -0.48 32.12
CA SER A 731 -6.92 0.94 31.85
C SER A 731 -7.00 1.21 30.36
N TYR A 732 -7.82 2.19 30.02
CA TYR A 732 -7.85 2.86 28.72
C TYR A 732 -6.53 3.60 28.45
N THR A 733 -6.36 4.12 27.23
CA THR A 733 -5.14 4.81 26.79
C THR A 733 -4.82 6.07 27.61
N ASP A 734 -5.83 6.74 28.17
CA ASP A 734 -5.67 7.89 29.06
C ASP A 734 -5.35 7.52 30.53
N GLY A 735 -5.27 6.23 30.83
CA GLY A 735 -5.00 5.69 32.16
C GLY A 735 -6.23 5.59 33.07
N GLU A 736 -7.42 5.97 32.58
CA GLU A 736 -8.66 5.71 33.31
C GLU A 736 -8.92 4.19 33.37
N PRO A 737 -9.30 3.64 34.53
CA PRO A 737 -9.57 2.21 34.64
C PRO A 737 -10.75 1.76 33.77
N ILE A 738 -10.60 0.61 33.10
CA ILE A 738 -11.72 -0.07 32.43
C ILE A 738 -12.55 -0.74 33.52
N LEU A 739 -13.67 -0.10 33.90
CA LEU A 739 -14.47 -0.51 35.04
C LEU A 739 -15.96 -0.52 34.74
N PHE A 740 -16.58 -1.66 35.04
CA PHE A 740 -18.02 -1.86 35.13
C PHE A 740 -18.35 -2.47 36.50
N PRO A 741 -18.31 -1.67 37.60
CA PRO A 741 -18.43 -2.20 38.97
C PRO A 741 -19.70 -2.99 39.25
N GLU A 742 -20.77 -2.73 38.48
CA GLU A 742 -22.08 -3.35 38.62
C GLU A 742 -22.31 -4.49 37.65
N ILE A 743 -21.29 -4.91 36.89
CA ILE A 743 -21.40 -6.02 35.95
C ILE A 743 -21.86 -7.32 36.61
N GLU A 744 -21.51 -7.55 37.89
CA GLU A 744 -21.98 -8.70 38.67
C GLU A 744 -23.50 -8.68 38.90
N ASP A 745 -24.10 -7.48 38.87
CA ASP A 745 -25.53 -7.28 39.05
C ASP A 745 -26.26 -7.23 37.70
N TRP A 746 -25.58 -7.21 36.55
CA TRP A 746 -26.24 -7.19 35.24
C TRP A 746 -26.95 -8.51 34.98
N TYR A 747 -28.21 -8.45 34.56
CA TYR A 747 -28.99 -9.67 34.39
C TYR A 747 -30.11 -9.56 33.37
N ILE A 748 -30.55 -10.74 32.92
CA ILE A 748 -31.78 -10.97 32.18
C ILE A 748 -32.80 -11.64 33.11
N PRO A 749 -34.03 -11.12 33.27
CA PRO A 749 -35.04 -11.72 34.12
C PRO A 749 -35.44 -13.13 33.63
N ARG A 750 -35.19 -14.17 34.46
CA ARG A 750 -35.37 -15.59 34.07
C ARG A 750 -36.55 -16.30 34.71
N VAL A 751 -36.93 -15.87 35.90
CA VAL A 751 -38.06 -16.45 36.59
C VAL A 751 -38.90 -15.37 37.21
N SER A 752 -40.18 -15.63 37.29
CA SER A 752 -41.09 -14.82 38.06
C SER A 752 -40.72 -14.78 39.54
N GLU A 753 -41.33 -13.86 40.30
CA GLU A 753 -41.28 -13.85 41.76
C GLU A 753 -41.69 -15.21 42.39
N THR A 754 -42.38 -16.07 41.62
CA THR A 754 -42.81 -17.42 42.00
C THR A 754 -41.89 -18.55 41.52
N GLY A 755 -40.84 -18.25 40.75
CA GLY A 755 -39.86 -19.24 40.29
C GLY A 755 -40.23 -19.99 39.00
N GLU A 756 -41.25 -19.52 38.26
CA GLU A 756 -41.61 -20.04 36.93
C GLU A 756 -40.76 -19.34 35.86
N GLU A 757 -40.34 -20.05 34.82
CA GLU A 757 -39.50 -19.50 33.74
C GLU A 757 -40.19 -18.33 33.03
N CYS A 758 -39.46 -17.24 32.83
CA CYS A 758 -39.88 -16.12 31.98
C CYS A 758 -39.58 -16.50 30.53
N LEU A 759 -40.63 -16.73 29.74
CA LEU A 759 -40.53 -16.99 28.31
C LEU A 759 -40.51 -15.68 27.51
N PRO A 760 -40.06 -15.68 26.23
CA PRO A 760 -40.13 -14.50 25.35
C PRO A 760 -41.50 -13.80 25.35
N GLU A 761 -42.57 -14.58 25.32
CA GLU A 761 -43.95 -14.11 25.42
C GLU A 761 -44.31 -13.48 26.78
N ASP A 762 -43.56 -13.79 27.84
CA ASP A 762 -43.74 -13.24 29.19
C ASP A 762 -43.05 -11.88 29.37
N TYR A 763 -42.18 -11.48 28.44
CA TYR A 763 -41.62 -10.13 28.44
C TYR A 763 -42.56 -9.10 27.80
N ALA A 764 -43.67 -9.58 27.20
CA ALA A 764 -44.76 -8.73 26.76
C ALA A 764 -45.55 -8.17 27.95
N VAL A 765 -46.07 -6.97 27.76
CA VAL A 765 -46.69 -6.14 28.79
C VAL A 765 -47.90 -6.81 29.46
N ASP A 766 -48.59 -7.66 28.70
CA ASP A 766 -49.87 -8.26 29.08
C ASP A 766 -49.70 -9.61 29.78
N ALA A 767 -48.50 -10.20 29.73
CA ALA A 767 -48.26 -11.60 30.01
C ALA A 767 -47.09 -11.84 30.97
N THR A 768 -46.79 -10.88 31.86
CA THR A 768 -45.58 -10.97 32.69
C THR A 768 -45.42 -12.23 33.53
N ASN A 769 -46.43 -13.11 33.73
CA ASN A 769 -46.33 -14.38 34.46
C ASN A 769 -45.51 -14.32 35.78
N GLY A 770 -45.43 -13.13 36.39
CA GLY A 770 -44.67 -12.77 37.59
C GLY A 770 -43.21 -12.29 37.40
N CYS A 771 -42.70 -12.13 36.17
CA CYS A 771 -41.50 -11.38 35.79
C CYS A 771 -41.82 -9.89 35.93
N SER A 772 -41.62 -9.34 37.14
CA SER A 772 -42.20 -8.04 37.49
C SER A 772 -41.71 -6.92 36.56
N ARG A 773 -42.58 -5.97 36.22
CA ARG A 773 -42.21 -4.76 35.49
C ARG A 773 -41.02 -4.04 36.12
N ALA A 774 -40.95 -3.99 37.46
CA ALA A 774 -39.85 -3.37 38.17
C ALA A 774 -38.50 -3.99 37.81
N THR A 775 -38.48 -5.29 37.48
CA THR A 775 -37.30 -6.08 37.16
C THR A 775 -36.88 -5.94 35.69
N VAL A 776 -37.82 -5.93 34.74
CA VAL A 776 -37.49 -5.86 33.30
C VAL A 776 -37.32 -4.42 32.84
N TRP A 777 -38.19 -3.52 33.30
CA TRP A 777 -38.36 -2.17 32.73
C TRP A 777 -37.84 -1.05 33.61
N GLU A 778 -37.70 -1.23 34.93
CA GLU A 778 -37.38 -0.13 35.84
C GLU A 778 -36.03 -0.30 36.55
N ASP A 779 -35.44 -1.49 36.49
CA ASP A 779 -34.15 -1.81 37.09
C ASP A 779 -33.00 -1.39 36.17
N PRO A 780 -32.11 -0.46 36.60
CA PRO A 780 -30.95 -0.04 35.82
C PRO A 780 -29.88 -1.13 35.63
N ASN A 781 -30.05 -2.32 36.21
CA ASN A 781 -29.19 -3.49 35.96
C ASN A 781 -29.83 -4.52 35.02
N SER A 782 -31.06 -4.28 34.57
CA SER A 782 -31.69 -5.07 33.50
C SER A 782 -31.04 -4.70 32.17
N LEU A 783 -30.56 -5.68 31.41
CA LEU A 783 -30.00 -5.44 30.07
C LEU A 783 -31.05 -5.10 29.01
N TYR A 784 -32.34 -5.15 29.39
CA TYR A 784 -33.44 -4.66 28.57
C TYR A 784 -33.67 -3.15 28.68
N VAL A 785 -32.87 -2.40 29.44
CA VAL A 785 -32.93 -0.93 29.46
C VAL A 785 -31.58 -0.32 29.08
N PRO A 786 -31.55 0.83 28.36
CA PRO A 786 -30.32 1.50 27.98
C PRO A 786 -29.77 2.36 29.13
N ALA A 787 -29.45 1.71 30.25
CA ALA A 787 -28.99 2.36 31.46
C ALA A 787 -27.50 2.71 31.41
N ARG A 788 -27.11 3.68 32.25
CA ARG A 788 -25.70 4.09 32.43
C ARG A 788 -25.02 4.62 31.18
N VAL A 789 -25.82 5.04 30.20
CA VAL A 789 -25.30 5.72 29.01
C VAL A 789 -24.91 7.15 29.41
N GLU A 790 -23.72 7.60 29.02
CA GLU A 790 -23.24 8.96 29.29
C GLU A 790 -22.94 9.68 27.98
N ILE A 791 -23.42 10.90 27.82
CA ILE A 791 -23.09 11.80 26.71
C ILE A 791 -22.87 13.19 27.31
N ASP A 792 -21.61 13.52 27.61
CA ASP A 792 -21.25 14.70 28.42
C ASP A 792 -20.15 15.54 27.74
N HIS A 793 -19.99 16.79 28.18
CA HIS A 793 -18.90 17.69 27.74
C HIS A 793 -18.71 17.81 26.22
N SER A 794 -19.80 17.82 25.46
CA SER A 794 -19.70 17.91 24.00
C SER A 794 -19.76 19.34 23.47
N VAL A 795 -18.99 19.61 22.41
CA VAL A 795 -18.96 20.88 21.69
C VAL A 795 -19.63 20.67 20.32
N ILE A 796 -20.69 21.41 20.02
CA ILE A 796 -21.39 21.34 18.72
C ILE A 796 -21.26 22.67 18.00
N ILE A 797 -20.48 22.70 16.92
CA ILE A 797 -20.16 23.89 16.13
C ILE A 797 -20.98 23.83 14.83
N ASP A 798 -21.85 24.82 14.63
CA ASP A 798 -22.67 24.96 13.40
C ASP A 798 -23.44 23.67 13.00
N GLY A 799 -23.88 22.88 13.99
CA GLY A 799 -24.55 21.59 13.80
C GLY A 799 -25.96 21.53 14.40
N GLY A 800 -26.63 20.39 14.20
CA GLY A 800 -27.92 20.09 14.81
C GLY A 800 -27.84 19.89 16.32
N GLU A 801 -28.98 20.04 16.99
CA GLU A 801 -29.11 19.72 18.42
C GLU A 801 -29.08 18.21 18.68
N TYR A 802 -28.93 17.83 19.95
CA TYR A 802 -29.15 16.44 20.35
C TYR A 802 -30.58 15.98 20.10
N ALA A 803 -30.74 14.77 19.57
CA ALA A 803 -32.05 14.17 19.32
C ALA A 803 -32.89 14.11 20.62
N PRO A 804 -34.22 14.34 20.54
CA PRO A 804 -35.08 14.41 21.72
C PRO A 804 -35.12 13.09 22.51
N SER A 805 -35.30 13.23 23.82
CA SER A 805 -34.95 12.23 24.84
C SER A 805 -36.14 11.46 25.42
N THR A 806 -37.28 11.40 24.72
CA THR A 806 -38.54 10.84 25.25
C THR A 806 -39.04 9.73 24.34
N ALA A 807 -39.39 8.58 24.92
CA ALA A 807 -40.08 7.49 24.25
C ALA A 807 -41.43 7.24 24.90
N HIS A 808 -42.47 7.14 24.07
CA HIS A 808 -43.82 6.82 24.50
C HIS A 808 -44.16 5.37 24.18
N PHE A 809 -44.52 4.59 25.19
CA PHE A 809 -45.01 3.23 24.98
C PHE A 809 -46.53 3.26 24.99
N SER A 810 -47.19 2.54 24.07
CA SER A 810 -48.66 2.50 24.02
C SER A 810 -49.22 1.58 25.10
N GLU A 811 -48.54 0.47 25.34
CA GLU A 811 -48.88 -0.52 26.33
C GLU A 811 -47.56 -0.98 27.00
N PRO A 812 -47.39 -0.78 28.33
CA PRO A 812 -48.29 -0.02 29.16
C PRO A 812 -48.06 1.46 28.81
N ALA A 813 -49.13 2.26 28.74
CA ALA A 813 -49.02 3.69 28.46
C ALA A 813 -48.07 4.38 29.44
N ALA A 814 -46.83 4.63 29.03
CA ALA A 814 -45.76 5.18 29.85
C ALA A 814 -44.85 6.05 28.97
N GLU A 815 -44.37 7.14 29.56
CA GLU A 815 -43.38 8.01 28.94
C GLU A 815 -42.08 7.83 29.70
N TYR A 816 -41.04 7.38 29.01
CA TYR A 816 -39.70 7.29 29.56
C TYR A 816 -38.86 8.39 28.96
N THR A 817 -38.09 9.05 29.82
CA THR A 817 -37.03 9.94 29.37
C THR A 817 -35.70 9.21 29.44
N LEU A 818 -34.73 9.55 28.61
CA LEU A 818 -33.38 8.99 28.69
C LEU A 818 -32.73 9.21 30.07
N SER A 819 -33.12 10.28 30.75
CA SER A 819 -32.70 10.54 32.13
C SER A 819 -33.28 9.57 33.18
N THR A 820 -34.12 8.61 32.78
CA THR A 820 -34.73 7.64 33.72
C THR A 820 -33.67 6.70 34.31
N TRP A 821 -32.67 6.31 33.51
CA TRP A 821 -31.61 5.37 33.92
C TRP A 821 -30.19 5.92 33.72
N SER A 822 -30.08 7.12 33.17
CA SER A 822 -28.81 7.70 32.72
C SER A 822 -28.78 9.20 33.02
N GLU A 823 -28.05 9.61 34.07
CA GLU A 823 -28.10 10.99 34.58
C GLU A 823 -27.29 12.00 33.75
N LYS A 824 -26.35 11.54 32.93
CA LYS A 824 -25.40 12.37 32.16
C LYS A 824 -25.63 12.34 30.64
N ILE A 825 -26.85 12.15 30.19
CA ILE A 825 -27.16 12.25 28.75
C ILE A 825 -27.42 13.72 28.41
N ASN A 826 -26.68 14.23 27.42
CA ASN A 826 -26.77 15.59 26.90
C ASN A 826 -26.51 16.65 27.98
N THR A 827 -25.57 16.36 28.90
CA THR A 827 -25.14 17.30 29.94
C THR A 827 -23.89 18.08 29.51
N ASN A 828 -23.70 19.27 30.10
CA ASN A 828 -22.55 20.15 29.85
C ASN A 828 -22.23 20.36 28.36
N LEU A 829 -23.14 20.99 27.63
CA LEU A 829 -23.02 21.23 26.20
C LEU A 829 -22.63 22.69 25.89
N VAL A 830 -21.77 22.88 24.89
CA VAL A 830 -21.45 24.20 24.32
C VAL A 830 -21.80 24.19 22.84
N GLN A 831 -22.51 25.22 22.36
CA GLN A 831 -23.00 25.28 20.98
C GLN A 831 -22.57 26.58 20.28
N PRO A 832 -21.29 26.70 19.86
CA PRO A 832 -20.82 27.87 19.13
C PRO A 832 -21.38 27.89 17.70
N GLU A 833 -21.63 29.08 17.15
CA GLU A 833 -22.07 29.25 15.75
C GLU A 833 -20.93 29.07 14.72
N SER A 834 -19.66 28.95 15.16
CA SER A 834 -18.48 28.83 14.30
C SER A 834 -17.25 28.34 15.08
N THR A 835 -16.24 27.83 14.39
CA THR A 835 -14.96 27.40 14.98
C THR A 835 -14.24 28.59 15.65
N GLU A 836 -14.29 29.78 15.06
CA GLU A 836 -13.72 30.98 15.69
C GLU A 836 -14.44 31.37 16.99
N ALA A 837 -15.78 31.20 17.05
CA ALA A 837 -16.54 31.46 18.27
C ALA A 837 -16.26 30.41 19.35
N ALA A 838 -16.04 29.16 18.95
CA ALA A 838 -15.59 28.09 19.83
C ALA A 838 -14.19 28.38 20.40
N GLY A 839 -13.36 29.07 19.60
CA GLY A 839 -11.92 29.19 19.82
C GLY A 839 -11.17 27.96 19.36
N PHE A 840 -11.67 27.21 18.36
CA PHE A 840 -11.10 25.96 17.87
C PHE A 840 -10.38 26.18 16.53
N ASP A 841 -9.20 25.60 16.38
CA ASP A 841 -8.39 25.58 15.15
C ASP A 841 -8.43 24.16 14.56
N LEU A 842 -8.97 24.02 13.35
CA LEU A 842 -9.19 22.71 12.72
C LEU A 842 -7.89 22.06 12.22
N ASP A 843 -6.91 22.86 11.82
CA ASP A 843 -5.64 22.36 11.28
C ASP A 843 -4.79 21.74 12.40
N THR A 844 -4.85 22.31 13.59
CA THR A 844 -4.12 21.83 14.77
C THR A 844 -4.94 20.97 15.72
N MET A 845 -6.28 20.98 15.58
CA MET A 845 -7.26 20.40 16.50
C MET A 845 -7.19 20.96 17.94
N GLN A 846 -6.75 22.20 18.10
CA GLN A 846 -6.53 22.83 19.40
C GLN A 846 -7.52 23.94 19.71
N PHE A 847 -7.84 24.10 21.00
CA PHE A 847 -8.61 25.24 21.51
C PHE A 847 -7.69 26.36 22.01
N THR A 848 -8.07 27.61 21.77
CA THR A 848 -7.44 28.75 22.44
C THR A 848 -7.97 28.88 23.87
N GLU A 849 -7.22 29.53 24.76
CA GLU A 849 -7.69 29.85 26.13
C GLU A 849 -8.77 30.96 26.16
N ALA A 850 -9.32 31.33 25.00
CA ALA A 850 -10.42 32.27 24.81
C ALA A 850 -11.51 31.64 23.93
N GLY A 851 -12.72 32.22 23.94
CA GLY A 851 -13.86 31.68 23.19
C GLY A 851 -14.88 30.96 24.08
N GLN A 852 -16.00 30.56 23.48
CA GLN A 852 -17.17 30.06 24.23
C GLN A 852 -16.91 28.74 24.96
N VAL A 853 -16.01 27.90 24.43
CA VAL A 853 -15.63 26.63 25.09
C VAL A 853 -14.82 26.92 26.35
N ALA A 854 -13.79 27.77 26.26
CA ALA A 854 -13.00 28.20 27.42
C ALA A 854 -13.87 28.92 28.48
N GLU A 855 -14.89 29.69 28.06
CA GLU A 855 -15.84 30.34 28.98
C GLU A 855 -16.75 29.35 29.71
N SER A 856 -17.09 28.23 29.07
CA SER A 856 -18.05 27.24 29.59
C SER A 856 -17.37 26.11 30.38
N PHE A 857 -16.32 25.50 29.83
CA PHE A 857 -15.60 24.37 30.43
C PHE A 857 -14.36 24.80 31.23
N GLY A 858 -13.86 26.03 31.01
CA GLY A 858 -12.71 26.58 31.71
C GLY A 858 -11.37 26.30 31.02
N THR A 859 -10.35 27.08 31.39
CA THR A 859 -9.02 27.00 30.78
C THR A 859 -8.25 25.73 31.13
N GLU A 860 -8.55 25.10 32.27
CA GLU A 860 -7.94 23.83 32.67
C GLU A 860 -8.36 22.70 31.73
N TRP A 861 -9.65 22.64 31.38
CA TRP A 861 -10.16 21.69 30.38
C TRP A 861 -9.48 21.89 29.02
N VAL A 862 -9.37 23.14 28.55
CA VAL A 862 -8.68 23.49 27.29
C VAL A 862 -7.22 23.03 27.29
N GLN A 863 -6.50 23.22 28.40
CA GLN A 863 -5.10 22.79 28.51
C GLN A 863 -4.98 21.26 28.48
N THR A 864 -5.92 20.55 29.12
CA THR A 864 -5.98 19.08 29.06
C THR A 864 -6.26 18.61 27.63
N TRP A 865 -7.30 19.13 26.96
CA TRP A 865 -7.59 18.81 25.56
C TRP A 865 -6.36 18.96 24.66
N ASN A 866 -5.72 20.14 24.69
CA ASN A 866 -4.57 20.45 23.83
C ASN A 866 -3.32 19.61 24.16
N SER A 867 -3.30 18.91 25.29
CA SER A 867 -2.22 17.99 25.65
C SER A 867 -2.47 16.55 25.19
N LEU A 868 -3.72 16.22 24.87
CA LEU A 868 -4.15 14.87 24.49
C LEU A 868 -4.44 14.74 22.98
N VAL A 869 -4.92 15.82 22.34
CA VAL A 869 -5.36 15.81 20.95
C VAL A 869 -4.31 16.47 20.05
N SER A 870 -3.81 15.75 19.04
CA SER A 870 -2.90 16.25 18.01
C SER A 870 -3.09 15.50 16.69
N ARG A 871 -2.78 16.16 15.56
CA ARG A 871 -2.67 15.51 14.23
C ARG A 871 -1.28 14.94 13.97
N ASP A 872 -0.30 15.26 14.82
CA ASP A 872 1.09 14.89 14.59
C ASP A 872 1.26 13.36 14.57
N GLY A 873 1.93 12.85 13.53
CA GLY A 873 2.26 11.43 13.38
C GLY A 873 1.13 10.54 12.85
N ILE A 874 -0.05 11.09 12.53
CA ILE A 874 -1.11 10.33 11.87
C ILE A 874 -0.74 10.09 10.40
N GLY A 875 -1.00 8.88 9.92
CA GLY A 875 -0.69 8.43 8.57
C GLY A 875 0.70 7.85 8.44
N ARG A 876 1.08 7.54 7.21
CA ARG A 876 2.39 6.98 6.88
C ARG A 876 3.48 8.04 7.03
N PRO A 877 4.62 7.74 7.68
CA PRO A 877 5.75 8.68 7.74
C PRO A 877 6.36 8.87 6.34
N GLU A 878 6.74 10.10 6.02
CA GLU A 878 7.54 10.39 4.82
C GLU A 878 9.00 9.95 5.04
N ALA A 879 9.42 8.86 4.40
CA ALA A 879 10.81 8.43 4.39
C ALA A 879 11.68 9.45 3.62
N GLY A 880 12.85 9.78 4.16
CA GLY A 880 13.83 10.62 3.46
C GLY A 880 14.59 9.87 2.35
N ASP A 881 15.26 10.63 1.48
CA ASP A 881 16.11 10.07 0.43
C ASP A 881 17.43 9.56 1.02
N ALA A 882 17.54 8.22 1.09
CA ALA A 882 18.72 7.52 1.59
C ALA A 882 19.80 7.25 0.52
N THR A 883 19.68 7.79 -0.69
CA THR A 883 20.62 7.53 -1.79
C THR A 883 22.06 7.87 -1.42
N GLU A 884 22.29 9.05 -0.84
CA GLU A 884 23.65 9.48 -0.41
C GLU A 884 24.18 8.63 0.75
N LEU A 885 23.29 8.18 1.64
CA LEU A 885 23.62 7.28 2.74
C LEU A 885 24.13 5.95 2.21
N TRP A 886 23.41 5.30 1.29
CA TRP A 886 23.82 4.01 0.75
C TRP A 886 25.08 4.08 -0.10
N GLN A 887 25.31 5.20 -0.79
CA GLN A 887 26.59 5.47 -1.46
C GLN A 887 27.75 5.56 -0.45
N THR A 888 27.55 6.28 0.66
CA THR A 888 28.57 6.44 1.70
C THR A 888 28.83 5.12 2.45
N VAL A 889 27.78 4.32 2.71
CA VAL A 889 27.88 2.95 3.25
C VAL A 889 28.74 2.06 2.34
N SER A 890 28.49 2.09 1.03
CA SER A 890 29.26 1.28 0.07
C SER A 890 30.75 1.65 0.06
N GLN A 891 31.06 2.94 0.15
CA GLN A 891 32.46 3.41 0.24
C GLN A 891 33.13 2.95 1.54
N ALA A 892 32.42 3.02 2.67
CA ALA A 892 32.93 2.57 3.96
C ALA A 892 33.21 1.06 3.97
N GLU A 893 32.32 0.25 3.41
CA GLU A 893 32.52 -1.20 3.26
C GLU A 893 33.72 -1.54 2.36
N GLU A 894 33.91 -0.80 1.26
CA GLU A 894 35.07 -0.98 0.38
C GLU A 894 36.38 -0.70 1.13
N VAL A 895 36.43 0.38 1.91
CA VAL A 895 37.59 0.70 2.76
C VAL A 895 37.84 -0.42 3.78
N LEU A 896 36.82 -0.88 4.51
CA LEU A 896 36.98 -1.97 5.48
C LEU A 896 37.45 -3.28 4.83
N ALA A 897 37.01 -3.58 3.60
CA ALA A 897 37.43 -4.76 2.86
C ALA A 897 38.93 -4.74 2.46
N THR A 898 39.56 -3.56 2.45
CA THR A 898 40.99 -3.43 2.11
C THR A 898 41.95 -3.66 3.28
N ASP A 899 41.45 -3.97 4.49
CA ASP A 899 42.23 -4.18 5.73
C ASP A 899 43.17 -2.99 6.02
N PRO A 900 42.63 -1.80 6.32
CA PRO A 900 43.44 -0.61 6.56
C PRO A 900 44.34 -0.80 7.80
N ASP A 901 45.58 -0.30 7.74
CA ASP A 901 46.57 -0.42 8.82
C ASP A 901 46.17 0.36 10.13
N GLU A 902 45.02 1.05 10.14
CA GLU A 902 44.52 1.92 11.22
C GLU A 902 43.35 1.30 12.04
N ASP A 903 42.95 1.98 13.13
CA ASP A 903 41.87 1.52 14.03
C ASP A 903 40.50 1.83 13.42
N THR A 904 39.78 0.80 12.97
CA THR A 904 38.49 0.90 12.25
C THR A 904 37.26 0.95 13.15
N ALA A 905 37.41 0.84 14.47
CA ALA A 905 36.28 0.64 15.38
C ALA A 905 35.21 1.76 15.29
N ALA A 906 35.64 3.01 15.10
CA ALA A 906 34.72 4.14 14.96
C ALA A 906 33.99 4.14 13.61
N LEU A 907 34.66 3.75 12.52
CA LEU A 907 34.04 3.57 11.21
C LEU A 907 33.02 2.42 11.25
N GLU A 908 33.35 1.29 11.89
CA GLU A 908 32.43 0.16 12.05
C GLU A 908 31.17 0.54 12.85
N GLU A 909 31.33 1.33 13.93
CA GLU A 909 30.21 1.84 14.73
C GLU A 909 29.32 2.80 13.91
N ALA A 910 29.93 3.77 13.23
CA ALA A 910 29.21 4.72 12.38
C ALA A 910 28.54 4.04 11.17
N LEU A 911 29.19 3.03 10.58
CA LEU A 911 28.65 2.23 9.49
C LEU A 911 27.44 1.42 9.96
N SER A 912 27.53 0.77 11.12
CA SER A 912 26.40 0.05 11.71
C SER A 912 25.21 0.97 11.94
N HIS A 913 25.44 2.17 12.49
CA HIS A 913 24.39 3.15 12.70
C HIS A 913 23.78 3.67 11.39
N ALA A 914 24.60 3.94 10.38
CA ALA A 914 24.11 4.36 9.06
C ALA A 914 23.26 3.28 8.40
N ILE A 915 23.68 2.01 8.46
CA ILE A 915 22.89 0.88 7.93
C ILE A 915 21.55 0.75 8.67
N GLU A 916 21.54 0.92 10.00
CA GLU A 916 20.32 0.93 10.81
C GLU A 916 19.37 2.05 10.38
N VAL A 917 19.86 3.29 10.26
CA VAL A 917 19.07 4.45 9.82
C VAL A 917 18.56 4.26 8.39
N GLY A 918 19.42 3.84 7.46
CA GLY A 918 19.04 3.63 6.07
C GLY A 918 18.04 2.49 5.88
N GLY A 919 18.05 1.49 6.78
CA GLY A 919 17.14 0.34 6.73
C GLY A 919 15.78 0.60 7.39
N ARG A 920 15.58 1.75 8.04
CA ARG A 920 14.32 2.13 8.66
C ARG A 920 13.37 2.76 7.65
N THR A 921 12.10 2.38 7.72
CA THR A 921 11.01 2.82 6.84
C THR A 921 10.41 4.17 7.27
N ASP A 922 10.76 4.63 8.47
CA ASP A 922 10.29 5.85 9.11
C ASP A 922 11.40 6.91 9.28
N ALA A 923 12.61 6.66 8.76
CA ALA A 923 13.72 7.58 8.90
C ALA A 923 13.49 8.86 8.09
N GLY A 924 13.34 9.98 8.79
CA GLY A 924 13.21 11.30 8.16
C GLY A 924 14.53 11.81 7.58
N GLN A 925 14.47 12.74 6.62
CA GLN A 925 15.66 13.27 5.94
C GLN A 925 16.74 13.80 6.90
N ALA A 926 16.34 14.49 7.97
CA ALA A 926 17.31 15.06 8.92
C ALA A 926 18.12 13.97 9.65
N GLU A 927 17.50 12.84 9.98
CA GLU A 927 18.18 11.71 10.60
C GLU A 927 19.14 11.02 9.63
N ILE A 928 18.72 10.85 8.38
CA ILE A 928 19.56 10.33 7.29
C ILE A 928 20.78 11.24 7.07
N ASP A 929 20.58 12.56 6.99
CA ASP A 929 21.67 13.53 6.81
C ASP A 929 22.67 13.48 7.96
N GLU A 930 22.20 13.33 9.21
CA GLU A 930 23.07 13.17 10.39
C GLU A 930 23.89 11.87 10.32
N ALA A 931 23.27 10.75 9.94
CA ALA A 931 23.95 9.47 9.78
C ALA A 931 24.99 9.50 8.65
N VAL A 932 24.67 10.13 7.51
CA VAL A 932 25.61 10.38 6.40
C VAL A 932 26.82 11.17 6.89
N GLN A 933 26.58 12.27 7.60
CA GLN A 933 27.66 13.14 8.10
C GLN A 933 28.55 12.41 9.10
N ALA A 934 27.96 11.63 10.02
CA ALA A 934 28.70 10.83 10.99
C ALA A 934 29.58 9.78 10.30
N LEU A 935 29.00 8.99 9.39
CA LEU A 935 29.74 7.96 8.65
C LEU A 935 30.85 8.57 7.79
N ARG A 936 30.55 9.65 7.06
CA ARG A 936 31.53 10.33 6.21
C ARG A 936 32.70 10.89 7.02
N ALA A 937 32.46 11.43 8.20
CA ALA A 937 33.52 11.96 9.05
C ALA A 937 34.51 10.86 9.48
N GLU A 938 34.02 9.68 9.86
CA GLU A 938 34.88 8.55 10.24
C GLU A 938 35.57 7.93 9.02
N LEU A 939 34.89 7.90 7.87
CA LEU A 939 35.48 7.46 6.60
C LEU A 939 36.64 8.39 6.20
N GLU A 940 36.43 9.71 6.18
CA GLU A 940 37.45 10.71 5.86
C GLU A 940 38.62 10.70 6.86
N ALA A 941 38.39 10.33 8.12
CA ALA A 941 39.45 10.21 9.11
C ALA A 941 40.45 9.08 8.80
N LEU A 942 40.00 8.03 8.11
CA LEU A 942 40.83 6.88 7.69
C LEU A 942 41.45 7.06 6.30
N LEU A 943 40.95 8.03 5.52
CA LEU A 943 41.53 8.35 4.22
C LEU A 943 42.84 9.14 4.41
N PRO A 944 43.88 8.87 3.60
CA PRO A 944 45.09 9.68 3.61
C PRO A 944 44.74 11.14 3.22
N PRO A 945 45.52 12.16 3.62
CA PRO A 945 45.29 13.53 3.15
C PRO A 945 45.32 13.60 1.61
N ALA A 946 44.62 14.56 1.00
CA ALA A 946 44.76 14.86 -0.42
C ALA A 946 46.25 15.02 -0.80
N PRO A 947 46.66 14.65 -2.03
CA PRO A 947 48.06 14.69 -2.42
C PRO A 947 48.65 16.09 -2.26
N GLY A 948 49.94 16.20 -1.98
CA GLY A 948 50.60 17.50 -2.00
C GLY A 948 50.60 18.09 -3.42
N THR A 949 50.75 19.42 -3.53
CA THR A 949 50.74 20.10 -4.83
C THR A 949 52.00 19.76 -5.64
N PRO A 950 51.90 19.05 -6.79
CA PRO A 950 53.05 18.82 -7.63
C PRO A 950 53.42 20.11 -8.38
N VAL A 951 54.71 20.27 -8.66
CA VAL A 951 55.22 21.40 -9.44
C VAL A 951 55.61 20.90 -10.83
N LEU A 952 54.98 21.45 -11.85
CA LEU A 952 55.34 21.19 -13.24
C LEU A 952 56.62 21.92 -13.63
N SER A 953 57.37 21.29 -14.51
CA SER A 953 58.56 21.82 -15.17
C SER A 953 58.70 21.16 -16.54
N ASP A 954 59.54 21.74 -17.42
CA ASP A 954 59.85 21.15 -18.72
C ASP A 954 61.35 21.18 -18.99
N ASP A 955 61.80 20.32 -19.90
CA ASP A 955 63.17 20.33 -20.43
C ASP A 955 63.30 21.03 -21.79
N ASN A 956 62.27 21.76 -22.23
CA ASN A 956 62.31 22.49 -23.49
C ASN A 956 63.36 23.61 -23.39
N ALA A 957 64.19 23.78 -24.42
CA ALA A 957 65.40 24.60 -24.43
C ALA A 957 66.65 24.07 -23.70
N HIS A 958 66.69 22.81 -23.23
CA HIS A 958 67.92 22.28 -22.61
C HIS A 958 69.13 22.29 -23.58
N ASP A 959 68.89 22.13 -24.87
CA ASP A 959 69.89 22.10 -25.95
C ASP A 959 70.07 23.45 -26.66
N GLY A 960 69.35 24.48 -26.18
CA GLY A 960 69.31 25.82 -26.73
C GLY A 960 68.21 26.06 -27.77
N LEU A 961 67.39 25.06 -28.13
CA LEU A 961 66.23 25.18 -29.01
C LEU A 961 64.93 24.93 -28.25
N ARG A 962 63.89 25.73 -28.52
CA ARG A 962 62.53 25.45 -28.06
C ARG A 962 61.77 24.66 -29.12
N GLY A 963 62.11 23.37 -29.20
CA GLY A 963 61.67 22.45 -30.23
C GLY A 963 60.28 21.87 -29.97
N SER A 964 59.85 21.01 -30.89
CA SER A 964 58.54 20.35 -30.89
C SER A 964 58.44 19.12 -29.98
N ALA A 965 59.55 18.73 -29.34
CA ALA A 965 59.64 17.60 -28.43
C ALA A 965 60.32 18.01 -27.12
N TYR A 966 59.68 17.70 -26.00
CA TYR A 966 60.14 17.99 -24.64
C TYR A 966 59.41 17.08 -23.64
N THR A 967 59.93 16.95 -22.44
CA THR A 967 59.31 16.22 -21.34
C THR A 967 58.70 17.23 -20.37
N VAL A 968 57.44 17.06 -20.02
CA VAL A 968 56.82 17.75 -18.89
C VAL A 968 56.97 16.87 -17.66
N THR A 969 57.64 17.38 -16.63
CA THR A 969 57.91 16.67 -15.37
C THR A 969 57.10 17.28 -14.24
N ALA A 970 56.29 16.46 -13.57
CA ALA A 970 55.61 16.80 -12.32
C ALA A 970 56.44 16.28 -11.13
N ASN A 971 56.90 17.19 -10.28
CA ASN A 971 57.63 16.84 -9.06
C ASN A 971 56.81 17.16 -7.81
N LEU A 972 56.53 16.15 -7.00
CA LEU A 972 56.03 16.30 -5.63
C LEU A 972 57.19 16.06 -4.64
N TRP A 973 57.78 17.14 -4.15
CA TRP A 973 58.96 17.05 -3.27
C TRP A 973 58.65 16.68 -1.81
N TRP A 974 57.43 16.99 -1.35
CA TRP A 974 56.92 16.73 0.00
C TRP A 974 55.39 16.78 -0.02
N GLY A 975 54.75 16.07 0.91
CA GLY A 975 53.30 15.95 1.00
C GLY A 975 52.87 14.48 0.97
N GLN A 976 51.56 14.24 0.93
CA GLN A 976 51.02 12.91 0.63
C GLN A 976 51.17 12.65 -0.87
N ASN A 977 51.58 11.45 -1.26
CA ASN A 977 51.68 11.06 -2.67
C ASN A 977 50.30 10.79 -3.28
N GLY A 978 50.22 10.89 -4.61
CA GLY A 978 49.07 10.44 -5.40
C GLY A 978 49.15 8.95 -5.73
N THR A 979 48.01 8.35 -6.04
CA THR A 979 47.87 7.04 -6.67
C THR A 979 47.50 7.14 -8.16
N SER A 980 47.13 8.32 -8.66
CA SER A 980 46.97 8.59 -10.09
C SER A 980 47.36 10.02 -10.43
N PHE A 981 47.85 10.25 -11.65
CA PHE A 981 48.25 11.55 -12.18
C PHE A 981 47.63 11.78 -13.54
N ARG A 982 47.03 12.96 -13.76
CA ARG A 982 46.48 13.40 -15.04
C ARG A 982 47.17 14.67 -15.50
N LEU A 983 47.58 14.72 -16.77
CA LEU A 983 48.15 15.90 -17.41
C LEU A 983 47.20 16.43 -18.48
N PHE A 984 46.95 17.73 -18.45
CA PHE A 984 46.11 18.43 -19.41
C PHE A 984 46.96 19.42 -20.20
N GLU A 985 46.70 19.55 -21.49
CA GLU A 985 47.24 20.58 -22.36
C GLU A 985 46.11 21.48 -22.85
N ASN A 986 46.18 22.78 -22.55
CA ASN A 986 45.16 23.77 -22.90
C ASN A 986 43.73 23.37 -22.45
N GLY A 987 43.62 22.59 -21.36
CA GLY A 987 42.37 22.08 -20.81
C GLY A 987 41.93 20.72 -21.35
N GLU A 988 42.66 20.10 -22.28
CA GLU A 988 42.36 18.76 -22.80
C GLU A 988 43.27 17.71 -22.15
N LEU A 989 42.70 16.59 -21.67
CA LEU A 989 43.46 15.49 -21.05
C LEU A 989 44.37 14.83 -22.08
N ILE A 990 45.68 14.79 -21.83
CA ILE A 990 46.69 14.23 -22.74
C ILE A 990 47.46 13.04 -22.17
N ALA A 991 47.45 12.83 -20.85
CA ALA A 991 48.03 11.66 -20.20
C ALA A 991 47.34 11.35 -18.86
N GLU A 992 47.24 10.07 -18.53
CA GLU A 992 46.82 9.56 -17.22
C GLU A 992 47.74 8.40 -16.83
N GLU A 993 48.33 8.45 -15.63
CA GLU A 993 49.27 7.45 -15.12
C GLU A 993 48.87 6.98 -13.72
N GLU A 994 48.81 5.67 -13.53
CA GLU A 994 48.66 5.03 -12.22
C GLU A 994 50.00 5.09 -11.46
N LEU A 995 49.93 5.45 -10.18
CA LEU A 995 51.08 5.67 -9.31
C LEU A 995 50.96 4.82 -8.03
N SER A 996 52.11 4.56 -7.40
CA SER A 996 52.15 3.99 -6.05
C SER A 996 52.41 5.08 -5.01
N ASP A 997 51.65 5.08 -3.92
CA ASP A 997 51.95 5.89 -2.74
C ASP A 997 53.24 5.36 -2.06
N ASP A 998 54.20 6.26 -1.84
CA ASP A 998 55.50 6.00 -1.18
C ASP A 998 55.79 7.11 -0.15
N THR A 999 54.74 7.68 0.42
CA THR A 999 54.85 8.75 1.43
C THR A 999 55.73 8.28 2.60
N PRO A 1000 56.72 9.08 3.07
CA PRO A 1000 56.95 10.50 2.78
C PRO A 1000 58.01 10.79 1.70
N HIS A 1001 58.38 9.82 0.85
CA HIS A 1001 59.34 10.04 -0.23
C HIS A 1001 58.72 10.85 -1.36
N ALA A 1002 59.55 11.65 -2.03
CA ALA A 1002 59.13 12.46 -3.17
C ALA A 1002 58.63 11.58 -4.33
N GLN A 1003 57.62 12.06 -5.04
CA GLN A 1003 57.02 11.42 -6.21
C GLN A 1003 57.31 12.24 -7.46
N GLU A 1004 57.67 11.57 -8.56
CA GLU A 1004 57.99 12.20 -9.84
C GLU A 1004 57.26 11.48 -10.97
N VAL A 1005 56.65 12.24 -11.88
CA VAL A 1005 56.03 11.75 -13.12
C VAL A 1005 56.60 12.52 -14.30
N GLN A 1006 56.93 11.83 -15.38
CA GLN A 1006 57.53 12.41 -16.59
C GLN A 1006 56.70 12.03 -17.82
N VAL A 1007 56.09 13.02 -18.45
CA VAL A 1007 55.27 12.82 -19.65
C VAL A 1007 56.01 13.37 -20.87
N PRO A 1008 56.43 12.53 -21.83
CA PRO A 1008 57.03 13.00 -23.07
C PRO A 1008 55.97 13.64 -23.98
N ILE A 1009 56.26 14.84 -24.46
CA ILE A 1009 55.46 15.60 -25.43
C ILE A 1009 56.22 15.65 -26.75
N GLU A 1010 55.54 15.36 -27.85
CA GLU A 1010 56.11 15.39 -29.20
C GLU A 1010 55.19 16.10 -30.20
N GLY A 1011 55.74 16.51 -31.34
CA GLY A 1011 54.99 17.01 -32.49
C GLY A 1011 54.31 18.37 -32.32
N ARG A 1012 54.70 19.17 -31.33
CA ARG A 1012 54.10 20.50 -31.10
C ARG A 1012 54.64 21.54 -32.09
N ALA A 1013 53.74 22.22 -32.79
CA ALA A 1013 54.08 23.29 -33.71
C ALA A 1013 54.49 24.57 -32.95
N ASN A 1014 54.91 25.61 -33.67
CA ASN A 1014 55.22 26.89 -33.03
C ASN A 1014 53.97 27.48 -32.35
N GLY A 1015 54.03 27.72 -31.05
CA GLY A 1015 52.91 28.15 -30.23
C GLY A 1015 53.24 28.18 -28.74
N GLU A 1016 52.26 28.58 -27.94
CA GLU A 1016 52.31 28.49 -26.47
C GLU A 1016 51.36 27.38 -26.03
N TYR A 1017 51.86 26.45 -25.21
CA TYR A 1017 51.12 25.30 -24.69
C TYR A 1017 51.08 25.40 -23.18
N THR A 1018 49.88 25.47 -22.61
CA THR A 1018 49.70 25.56 -21.15
C THR A 1018 49.36 24.20 -20.59
N TYR A 1019 50.19 23.70 -19.68
CA TYR A 1019 49.99 22.43 -19.01
C TYR A 1019 49.43 22.65 -17.61
N THR A 1020 48.41 21.90 -17.26
CA THR A 1020 47.90 21.75 -15.89
C THR A 1020 47.86 20.26 -15.56
N CYS A 1021 47.77 19.93 -14.28
CA CYS A 1021 47.79 18.54 -13.85
C CYS A 1021 46.97 18.34 -12.59
N GLU A 1022 46.49 17.13 -12.41
CA GLU A 1022 45.81 16.65 -11.21
C GLU A 1022 46.61 15.48 -10.64
N LEU A 1023 46.88 15.52 -9.34
CA LEU A 1023 47.38 14.38 -8.58
C LEU A 1023 46.25 13.89 -7.67
N VAL A 1024 45.91 12.62 -7.76
CA VAL A 1024 44.72 12.02 -7.15
C VAL A 1024 45.14 10.93 -6.18
N ASN A 1025 44.57 10.89 -4.98
CA ASN A 1025 44.55 9.70 -4.11
C ASN A 1025 43.16 9.53 -3.49
N ALA A 1026 43.00 8.52 -2.63
CA ALA A 1026 41.73 8.28 -1.95
C ALA A 1026 41.26 9.46 -1.05
N GLY A 1027 42.18 10.34 -0.63
CA GLY A 1027 41.92 11.58 0.11
C GLY A 1027 41.53 12.80 -0.71
N GLY A 1028 41.53 12.69 -2.05
CA GLY A 1028 41.08 13.74 -2.96
C GLY A 1028 42.05 14.07 -4.10
N VAL A 1029 41.77 15.19 -4.76
CA VAL A 1029 42.49 15.68 -5.94
C VAL A 1029 43.21 17.00 -5.61
N THR A 1030 44.46 17.11 -6.04
CA THR A 1030 45.22 18.36 -5.98
C THR A 1030 45.69 18.77 -7.36
N GLU A 1031 45.25 19.94 -7.80
CA GLU A 1031 45.67 20.57 -9.04
C GLU A 1031 47.04 21.26 -8.87
N CYS A 1032 47.89 21.20 -9.90
CA CYS A 1032 49.10 22.00 -9.96
C CYS A 1032 48.89 23.35 -10.63
N GLU A 1033 49.79 24.29 -10.35
CA GLU A 1033 49.84 25.57 -11.07
C GLU A 1033 50.13 25.34 -12.56
N ALA A 1034 49.46 26.14 -13.40
CA ALA A 1034 49.65 26.09 -14.83
C ALA A 1034 51.09 26.40 -15.23
N HIS A 1035 51.67 25.56 -16.10
CA HIS A 1035 53.02 25.70 -16.62
C HIS A 1035 53.01 25.86 -18.13
N THR A 1036 53.47 27.01 -18.64
CA THR A 1036 53.44 27.31 -20.07
C THR A 1036 54.79 26.98 -20.73
N VAL A 1037 54.74 26.14 -21.75
CA VAL A 1037 55.87 25.85 -22.64
C VAL A 1037 55.69 26.61 -23.94
N VAL A 1038 56.72 27.36 -24.35
CA VAL A 1038 56.73 28.08 -25.63
C VAL A 1038 57.57 27.27 -26.62
N VAL A 1039 56.97 26.90 -27.74
CA VAL A 1039 57.66 26.28 -28.89
C VAL A 1039 57.81 27.36 -29.96
N ASP A 1040 59.05 27.71 -30.31
CA ASP A 1040 59.32 28.73 -31.33
C ASP A 1040 60.29 28.26 -32.44
N ALA A 1041 60.80 27.03 -32.31
CA ALA A 1041 61.72 26.41 -33.24
C ALA A 1041 61.24 25.03 -33.73
N ALA A 1042 59.94 24.81 -33.95
CA ALA A 1042 59.42 23.58 -34.57
C ALA A 1042 59.62 23.57 -36.09
N ALA A 1043 59.47 24.71 -36.76
CA ALA A 1043 59.74 24.85 -38.18
C ALA A 1043 61.26 24.93 -38.45
N PRO A 1044 61.74 24.55 -39.66
CA PRO A 1044 63.16 24.61 -39.97
C PRO A 1044 63.71 26.03 -39.82
N GLY A 1045 64.95 26.21 -39.36
CA GLY A 1045 65.56 27.53 -39.33
C GLY A 1045 65.80 28.07 -40.76
N THR A 1046 65.93 29.39 -40.89
CA THR A 1046 66.09 30.05 -42.19
C THR A 1046 67.41 29.67 -42.87
N PRO A 1047 67.39 29.03 -44.05
CA PRO A 1047 68.61 28.70 -44.79
C PRO A 1047 69.22 29.96 -45.44
N VAL A 1048 70.55 29.99 -45.55
CA VAL A 1048 71.29 31.04 -46.26
C VAL A 1048 71.73 30.50 -47.61
N LEU A 1049 71.24 31.11 -48.70
CA LEU A 1049 71.57 30.71 -50.06
C LEU A 1049 72.80 31.46 -50.60
N SER A 1050 73.69 30.76 -51.30
CA SER A 1050 74.89 31.31 -51.95
C SER A 1050 75.17 30.60 -53.28
N HIS A 1051 75.99 31.18 -54.16
CA HIS A 1051 76.34 30.61 -55.46
C HIS A 1051 77.84 30.72 -55.76
N ASP A 1052 78.33 29.92 -56.70
CA ASP A 1052 79.71 29.99 -57.22
C ASP A 1052 79.83 30.47 -58.68
N ASN A 1053 78.74 30.97 -59.29
CA ASN A 1053 78.70 31.56 -60.63
C ASN A 1053 79.53 32.85 -60.78
N TRP A 1054 80.85 32.77 -60.66
CA TRP A 1054 81.76 33.90 -60.76
C TRP A 1054 82.23 34.18 -62.19
N ASP A 1055 82.07 33.22 -63.10
CA ASP A 1055 82.43 33.31 -64.52
C ASP A 1055 81.24 33.60 -65.44
N GLY A 1056 80.01 33.48 -64.94
CA GLY A 1056 78.79 33.94 -65.62
C GLY A 1056 78.32 33.03 -66.75
N ASP A 1057 78.80 31.78 -66.81
CA ASP A 1057 78.57 30.88 -67.96
C ASP A 1057 77.24 30.13 -67.94
N GLY A 1058 76.51 30.21 -66.83
CA GLY A 1058 75.20 29.60 -66.64
C GLY A 1058 75.22 28.19 -66.04
N ASP A 1059 76.40 27.66 -65.69
CA ASP A 1059 76.59 26.38 -65.00
C ASP A 1059 77.22 26.63 -63.61
N PHE A 1060 76.43 26.58 -62.53
CA PHE A 1060 76.90 26.89 -61.17
C PHE A 1060 76.23 26.05 -60.10
N THR A 1061 76.80 26.02 -58.90
CA THR A 1061 76.22 25.38 -57.72
C THR A 1061 75.61 26.41 -56.79
N LEU A 1062 74.33 26.23 -56.49
CA LEU A 1062 73.71 26.89 -55.35
C LEU A 1062 73.99 26.09 -54.09
N ARG A 1063 74.40 26.79 -53.03
CA ARG A 1063 74.60 26.20 -51.71
C ARG A 1063 73.70 26.86 -50.70
N ALA A 1064 72.87 26.07 -50.04
CA ALA A 1064 72.02 26.50 -48.94
C ALA A 1064 72.57 25.97 -47.62
N ASP A 1065 72.99 26.87 -46.73
CA ASP A 1065 73.50 26.55 -45.40
C ASP A 1065 72.50 27.00 -44.32
N LEU A 1066 72.00 26.05 -43.54
CA LEU A 1066 71.30 26.29 -42.28
C LEU A 1066 72.31 26.15 -41.14
N TRP A 1067 72.78 27.28 -40.59
CA TRP A 1067 73.86 27.30 -39.61
C TRP A 1067 73.45 26.89 -38.19
N TRP A 1068 72.19 27.16 -37.83
CA TRP A 1068 71.60 26.88 -36.52
C TRP A 1068 70.08 26.89 -36.68
N GLY A 1069 69.37 26.01 -35.97
CA GLY A 1069 67.92 25.92 -35.97
C GLY A 1069 67.46 24.47 -36.02
N THR A 1070 66.15 24.28 -36.13
CA THR A 1070 65.59 22.98 -36.50
C THR A 1070 65.89 22.70 -37.96
N ASN A 1071 66.30 21.48 -38.26
CA ASN A 1071 66.64 21.09 -39.61
C ASN A 1071 65.38 20.78 -40.42
N ALA A 1072 65.48 20.97 -41.73
CA ALA A 1072 64.46 20.53 -42.66
C ALA A 1072 64.60 19.03 -42.96
N THR A 1073 63.50 18.41 -43.39
CA THR A 1073 63.49 17.06 -43.96
C THR A 1073 63.35 17.09 -45.48
N SER A 1074 63.08 18.26 -46.07
CA SER A 1074 63.03 18.46 -47.51
C SER A 1074 63.34 19.92 -47.88
N TRP A 1075 63.68 20.14 -49.16
CA TRP A 1075 63.83 21.48 -49.71
C TRP A 1075 63.19 21.61 -51.09
N THR A 1076 62.80 22.83 -51.44
CA THR A 1076 62.30 23.19 -52.77
C THR A 1076 63.04 24.43 -53.25
N LEU A 1077 63.60 24.39 -54.45
CA LEU A 1077 64.28 25.53 -55.08
C LEU A 1077 63.39 26.13 -56.15
N THR A 1078 63.22 27.45 -56.11
CA THR A 1078 62.52 28.22 -57.14
C THR A 1078 63.49 29.17 -57.85
N GLU A 1079 63.26 29.37 -59.15
CA GLU A 1079 63.90 30.38 -60.00
C GLU A 1079 62.83 31.33 -60.53
N ASP A 1080 62.98 32.65 -60.33
CA ASP A 1080 62.02 33.68 -60.73
C ASP A 1080 60.57 33.38 -60.26
N GLY A 1081 60.43 32.65 -59.16
CA GLY A 1081 59.16 32.20 -58.57
C GLY A 1081 58.58 30.89 -59.13
N GLU A 1082 59.25 30.23 -60.07
CA GLU A 1082 58.87 28.91 -60.60
C GLU A 1082 59.76 27.81 -59.99
N GLN A 1083 59.16 26.70 -59.55
CA GLN A 1083 59.92 25.58 -58.97
C GLN A 1083 60.80 24.92 -60.04
N ILE A 1084 62.09 24.79 -59.74
CA ILE A 1084 63.07 24.18 -60.66
C ILE A 1084 63.70 22.90 -60.11
N ASP A 1085 63.76 22.71 -58.79
CA ASP A 1085 64.27 21.48 -58.19
C ASP A 1085 63.70 21.24 -56.77
N THR A 1086 63.81 20.01 -56.27
CA THR A 1086 63.41 19.62 -54.91
C THR A 1086 64.18 18.38 -54.46
N GLY A 1087 64.36 18.22 -53.15
CA GLY A 1087 65.02 17.03 -52.60
C GLY A 1087 64.71 16.80 -51.12
N GLU A 1088 65.13 15.64 -50.62
CA GLU A 1088 65.03 15.26 -49.21
C GLU A 1088 66.31 15.63 -48.44
N LEU A 1089 66.17 15.85 -47.14
CA LEU A 1089 67.26 16.09 -46.20
C LEU A 1089 67.09 15.20 -44.98
N THR A 1090 68.20 14.90 -44.30
CA THR A 1090 68.17 14.22 -43.01
C THR A 1090 68.21 15.24 -41.88
N ASP A 1091 67.29 15.11 -40.94
CA ASP A 1091 67.25 15.90 -39.71
C ASP A 1091 68.43 15.52 -38.78
N HIS A 1092 69.15 16.53 -38.33
CA HIS A 1092 70.29 16.45 -37.42
C HIS A 1092 70.25 17.57 -36.36
N THR A 1093 69.07 18.13 -36.11
CA THR A 1093 68.83 19.23 -35.16
C THR A 1093 69.57 19.00 -33.83
N PRO A 1094 70.24 20.01 -33.24
CA PRO A 1094 70.45 21.40 -33.69
C PRO A 1094 71.66 21.60 -34.65
N ARG A 1095 72.25 20.53 -35.19
CA ARG A 1095 73.49 20.65 -36.00
C ARG A 1095 73.20 21.29 -37.34
N ALA A 1096 74.12 22.13 -37.80
CA ALA A 1096 74.05 22.77 -39.11
C ALA A 1096 73.75 21.76 -40.25
N GLN A 1097 72.92 22.19 -41.18
CA GLN A 1097 72.47 21.42 -42.34
C GLN A 1097 72.83 22.17 -43.62
N GLN A 1098 73.21 21.42 -44.66
CA GLN A 1098 73.68 21.99 -45.92
C GLN A 1098 73.10 21.19 -47.09
N VAL A 1099 72.77 21.87 -48.18
CA VAL A 1099 72.57 21.24 -49.49
C VAL A 1099 73.27 22.02 -50.60
N GLU A 1100 73.82 21.29 -51.57
CA GLU A 1100 74.43 21.82 -52.79
C GLU A 1100 73.59 21.36 -53.99
N ILE A 1101 73.17 22.31 -54.82
CA ILE A 1101 72.22 22.10 -55.92
C ILE A 1101 72.85 22.63 -57.21
N PRO A 1102 73.17 21.76 -58.18
CA PRO A 1102 73.72 22.20 -59.46
C PRO A 1102 72.63 22.83 -60.34
N VAL A 1103 72.87 24.04 -60.80
CA VAL A 1103 72.10 24.73 -61.85
C VAL A 1103 72.90 24.64 -63.14
N THR A 1104 72.31 24.09 -64.20
CA THR A 1104 73.00 23.95 -65.50
C THR A 1104 72.22 24.59 -66.64
N GLY A 1105 72.91 25.35 -67.48
CA GLY A 1105 72.35 25.98 -68.67
C GLY A 1105 71.37 27.13 -68.39
N ALA A 1106 71.58 27.88 -67.31
CA ALA A 1106 70.75 29.06 -67.00
C ALA A 1106 70.82 30.09 -68.14
N GLU A 1107 69.66 30.65 -68.53
CA GLU A 1107 69.58 31.62 -69.63
C GLU A 1107 70.15 33.00 -69.21
N SER A 1108 70.88 33.66 -70.12
CA SER A 1108 71.46 35.01 -69.95
C SER A 1108 70.42 36.02 -69.43
N GLY A 1109 70.78 36.72 -68.36
CA GLY A 1109 69.87 37.60 -67.61
C GLY A 1109 70.12 37.59 -66.09
N SER A 1110 69.30 38.34 -65.36
CA SER A 1110 69.27 38.32 -63.89
C SER A 1110 68.18 37.36 -63.44
N ARG A 1111 68.55 36.32 -62.69
CA ARG A 1111 67.65 35.28 -62.16
C ARG A 1111 67.61 35.35 -60.64
N THR A 1112 66.44 35.17 -60.04
CA THR A 1112 66.30 35.15 -58.57
C THR A 1112 66.03 33.73 -58.08
N TYR A 1113 66.76 33.31 -57.05
CA TYR A 1113 66.61 31.99 -56.44
C TYR A 1113 66.18 32.11 -55.00
N VAL A 1114 65.19 31.30 -54.62
CA VAL A 1114 64.76 31.10 -53.23
C VAL A 1114 64.71 29.62 -52.96
N ILE A 1115 65.33 29.19 -51.87
CA ILE A 1115 65.19 27.83 -51.37
C ILE A 1115 64.28 27.82 -50.15
N THR A 1116 63.27 26.96 -50.16
CA THR A 1116 62.38 26.69 -49.04
C THR A 1116 62.84 25.42 -48.35
N PHE A 1117 63.16 25.49 -47.07
CA PHE A 1117 63.45 24.35 -46.20
C PHE A 1117 62.17 23.98 -45.45
N SER A 1118 61.73 22.72 -45.55
CA SER A 1118 60.45 22.25 -44.99
C SER A 1118 60.62 21.00 -44.14
N ASN A 1119 59.85 20.91 -43.05
CA ASN A 1119 59.58 19.68 -42.31
C ASN A 1119 58.06 19.49 -42.14
N GLU A 1120 57.64 18.50 -41.37
CA GLU A 1120 56.21 18.23 -41.14
C GLU A 1120 55.48 19.31 -40.31
N LEU A 1121 56.23 20.17 -39.61
CA LEU A 1121 55.71 21.20 -38.70
C LEU A 1121 55.81 22.62 -39.27
N GLY A 1122 56.39 22.80 -40.46
CA GLY A 1122 56.43 24.08 -41.16
C GLY A 1122 57.53 24.19 -42.21
N SER A 1123 57.67 25.39 -42.77
CA SER A 1123 58.68 25.70 -43.78
C SER A 1123 59.24 27.12 -43.60
N THR A 1124 60.48 27.31 -44.00
CA THR A 1124 61.15 28.62 -44.03
C THR A 1124 61.87 28.85 -45.35
N ASP A 1125 61.68 30.05 -45.91
CA ASP A 1125 62.35 30.47 -47.13
C ASP A 1125 63.69 31.14 -46.81
N SER A 1126 64.69 30.94 -47.66
CA SER A 1126 65.89 31.78 -47.67
C SER A 1126 65.57 33.21 -48.07
N GLU A 1127 66.49 34.14 -47.79
CA GLU A 1127 66.48 35.41 -48.52
C GLU A 1127 66.65 35.16 -50.04
N GLU A 1128 66.07 36.04 -50.86
CA GLU A 1128 66.17 35.96 -52.31
C GLU A 1128 67.61 36.21 -52.78
N LEU A 1129 68.17 35.26 -53.54
CA LEU A 1129 69.51 35.37 -54.10
C LEU A 1129 69.43 35.69 -55.60
N THR A 1130 69.88 36.87 -56.00
CA THR A 1130 69.99 37.22 -57.42
C THR A 1130 71.33 36.75 -58.00
N VAL A 1131 71.30 35.97 -59.08
CA VAL A 1131 72.48 35.54 -59.86
C VAL A 1131 72.39 36.13 -61.27
N THR A 1132 73.49 36.68 -61.79
CA THR A 1132 73.57 37.22 -63.16
C THR A 1132 74.33 36.25 -64.06
N VAL A 1133 73.76 35.91 -65.20
CA VAL A 1133 74.36 35.06 -66.26
C VAL A 1133 74.59 35.95 -67.50
N ASP A 1134 75.79 35.89 -68.09
CA ASP A 1134 76.23 36.80 -69.17
C ASP A 1134 75.73 36.38 -70.57
#